data_AF-A0A935QVH5-F1
#
_entry.id   AF-A0A935QVH5-F1
#
_cell.length_a   1.000
_cell.length_b   1.000
_cell.length_c   1.000
_cell.angle_alpha   90.00
_cell.angle_beta   90.00
_cell.angle_gamma   90.00
#
_symmetry.space_group_name_H-M   'P 1'
#
loop_
_entity.id
_entity.type
_entity.pdbx_description
1 polymer ?
#
loop_
_entity_poly.entity_id
_entity_poly.type
_entity_poly.pdbx_seq_one_letter_code
_entity_poly.pdbx_strand_id
1 'polypeptide(L)'
;MRTLPGLLITLFALSACKDADDGVGTDSVPNDDTGEVTDDTGGSDDTGAEEVDADGDGVRSDEDCDDNNAAVYPGAEELCDELDNDCDGTVDDGAGTEWYTDSDGDGYGAGEVIIACDQPEGAVAQGEDCDDKDAAFNPGASETECADPNDYNCDGSVGFADGDGDGFAACEECDDGDAAVNPKAEEVCDNQDNNCDGTVDEGVTSTYYQDKDADGFGDADFPVAACEAPAGYASVAEDCDDGVSAVNPSAQEVCSGIDEDCDGLIDDADDSLDAASGVTTYTDDDGDGFGDPGSATLSCDTPPGNVTNAEDCDDADVTVSPDAEEICDGQDNNCDGSADESGATGESTWYTDTDGDGYGDASSAMSACDAPEGAVANAEDCDDGSAAVSPAASEVCDSVDNNCDGVTDTDATDLKTYYADADGDGSGDPSVTSLACSRPTGFIGNKKDCDDTDAAIYTGATEVCDDADNDCDTVIDEGFDADGDSITDCNEISYTVVFYGTGDDSWDGYVDGSYALGDGGWSTVESVTMTLDSGDHTFAAYVSDTGAAIAGFLAAVSIDGTVTYVTGGAGDWVMVDNTTASDWAEVDFDDSSWTTPLLCASSDVSSRWGTAPASLRGLGAQWVWHQSCTALGNSFYRLNFSLP
;
A
#
# COMPACT_ATOMS: atom_id res chain seq x y z
N MET A 1 -5.47 3.89 -21.34
CA MET A 1 -4.68 3.66 -22.57
C MET A 1 -4.72 2.18 -22.94
N ARG A 2 -5.68 1.76 -23.77
CA ARG A 2 -5.67 0.50 -24.51
C ARG A 2 -6.46 0.76 -25.80
N THR A 3 -5.82 0.55 -26.95
CA THR A 3 -6.40 0.75 -28.29
C THR A 3 -6.58 -0.59 -28.96
N LEU A 4 -7.83 -0.93 -29.30
CA LEU A 4 -8.25 -1.73 -30.45
C LEU A 4 -9.77 -1.55 -30.63
N PRO A 5 -10.21 -1.24 -31.84
CA PRO A 5 -11.24 -2.07 -32.49
C PRO A 5 -10.80 -2.38 -33.95
N GLY A 6 -11.23 -3.44 -34.61
CA GLY A 6 -12.57 -4.03 -34.65
C GLY A 6 -13.06 -3.90 -36.09
N LEU A 7 -12.87 -4.99 -36.85
CA LEU A 7 -13.03 -5.13 -38.30
C LEU A 7 -14.51 -5.04 -38.71
N LEU A 8 -14.85 -4.11 -39.61
CA LEU A 8 -16.18 -3.97 -40.21
C LEU A 8 -16.16 -4.57 -41.63
N ILE A 9 -16.91 -5.64 -41.87
CA ILE A 9 -17.10 -6.21 -43.21
C ILE A 9 -18.36 -5.60 -43.83
N THR A 10 -18.16 -4.82 -44.89
CA THR A 10 -19.19 -4.20 -45.72
C THR A 10 -19.75 -5.17 -46.77
N LEU A 11 -21.07 -5.26 -46.79
CA LEU A 11 -21.95 -5.88 -47.78
C LEU A 11 -21.69 -5.30 -49.19
N PHE A 12 -21.39 -6.15 -50.17
CA PHE A 12 -21.39 -5.79 -51.59
C PHE A 12 -22.68 -6.30 -52.23
N ALA A 13 -23.53 -5.37 -52.66
CA ALA A 13 -24.58 -5.61 -53.63
C ALA A 13 -23.96 -5.62 -55.05
N LEU A 14 -24.25 -6.64 -55.85
CA LEU A 14 -24.03 -6.60 -57.29
C LEU A 14 -25.29 -7.04 -58.05
N SER A 15 -25.57 -6.28 -59.08
CA SER A 15 -26.76 -6.24 -59.90
C SER A 15 -26.65 -7.15 -61.13
N ALA A 16 -27.79 -7.76 -61.46
CA ALA A 16 -28.29 -8.14 -62.79
C ALA A 16 -27.56 -9.20 -63.64
N CYS A 17 -28.34 -10.20 -64.08
CA CYS A 17 -28.49 -10.48 -65.50
C CYS A 17 -29.90 -11.03 -65.81
N LYS A 18 -30.44 -10.61 -66.95
CA LYS A 18 -31.78 -10.81 -67.48
C LYS A 18 -31.68 -11.69 -68.75
N ASP A 19 -32.78 -12.41 -69.02
CA ASP A 19 -33.21 -13.10 -70.26
C ASP A 19 -32.59 -14.46 -70.60
N ALA A 20 -33.42 -15.52 -70.63
CA ALA A 20 -34.00 -16.00 -71.89
C ALA A 20 -35.18 -16.97 -71.66
N ASP A 21 -36.14 -16.83 -72.58
CA ASP A 21 -37.41 -17.51 -72.87
C ASP A 21 -37.26 -19.03 -73.13
N ASP A 22 -38.28 -19.82 -72.74
CA ASP A 22 -39.12 -20.59 -73.68
C ASP A 22 -40.16 -21.47 -72.93
N GLY A 23 -41.42 -21.42 -73.40
CA GLY A 23 -42.63 -22.06 -72.85
C GLY A 23 -42.60 -23.61 -72.86
N VAL A 24 -43.56 -24.31 -72.25
CA VAL A 24 -45.01 -24.52 -72.54
C VAL A 24 -45.54 -25.30 -71.31
N GLY A 25 -46.73 -25.19 -70.72
CA GLY A 25 -48.09 -24.85 -71.15
C GLY A 25 -49.01 -26.05 -70.81
N THR A 26 -49.98 -25.85 -69.89
CA THR A 26 -51.30 -26.52 -69.71
C THR A 26 -51.82 -26.08 -68.33
N ASP A 27 -52.61 -25.01 -68.24
CA ASP A 27 -54.06 -24.90 -68.45
C ASP A 27 -54.89 -25.65 -67.40
N SER A 28 -55.45 -24.85 -66.50
CA SER A 28 -56.34 -25.22 -65.41
C SER A 28 -57.48 -24.21 -65.41
N VAL A 29 -58.69 -24.67 -65.67
CA VAL A 29 -59.92 -23.88 -65.58
C VAL A 29 -60.75 -24.45 -64.42
N PRO A 30 -61.33 -23.58 -63.57
CA PRO A 30 -62.57 -23.93 -62.89
C PRO A 30 -63.73 -23.03 -63.36
N ASN A 31 -64.79 -23.74 -63.73
CA ASN A 31 -66.23 -23.46 -63.66
C ASN A 31 -66.69 -22.08 -63.14
N ASP A 32 -67.54 -21.41 -63.91
CA ASP A 32 -68.64 -20.62 -63.35
C ASP A 32 -69.86 -20.66 -64.28
N ASP A 33 -70.99 -20.89 -63.63
CA ASP A 33 -72.34 -21.13 -64.14
C ASP A 33 -73.07 -19.79 -64.29
N THR A 34 -73.77 -19.57 -65.41
CA THR A 34 -75.05 -18.82 -65.43
C THR A 34 -75.64 -18.69 -66.85
N GLY A 35 -76.87 -19.17 -67.00
CA GLY A 35 -77.97 -18.32 -67.44
C GLY A 35 -78.31 -18.26 -68.94
N GLU A 36 -79.32 -19.05 -69.30
CA GLU A 36 -80.58 -18.60 -69.91
C GLU A 36 -80.56 -17.98 -71.33
N VAL A 37 -81.22 -18.70 -72.23
CA VAL A 37 -81.35 -18.45 -73.68
C VAL A 37 -82.58 -17.58 -73.98
N THR A 38 -82.30 -16.43 -74.61
CA THR A 38 -83.02 -15.64 -75.64
C THR A 38 -84.48 -15.19 -75.46
N ASP A 39 -84.75 -13.96 -75.91
CA ASP A 39 -86.08 -13.62 -76.44
C ASP A 39 -86.07 -12.57 -77.59
N ASP A 40 -86.94 -12.85 -78.56
CA ASP A 40 -87.70 -11.97 -79.46
C ASP A 40 -86.99 -11.17 -80.59
N THR A 41 -87.49 -11.07 -81.84
CA THR A 41 -88.79 -11.43 -82.46
C THR A 41 -88.74 -11.31 -84.00
N GLY A 42 -89.59 -12.08 -84.68
CA GLY A 42 -90.20 -11.76 -86.00
C GLY A 42 -90.14 -12.91 -87.00
N GLY A 43 -91.21 -13.49 -87.55
CA GLY A 43 -92.65 -13.23 -87.53
C GLY A 43 -93.31 -13.96 -88.72
N SER A 44 -94.60 -14.30 -88.58
CA SER A 44 -95.59 -14.63 -89.63
C SER A 44 -95.75 -16.09 -90.12
N ASP A 45 -96.70 -16.80 -89.51
CA ASP A 45 -97.98 -17.28 -90.09
C ASP A 45 -97.95 -18.10 -91.41
N ASP A 46 -98.23 -19.43 -91.36
CA ASP A 46 -99.47 -20.07 -91.86
C ASP A 46 -99.40 -21.62 -91.75
N THR A 47 -100.54 -22.25 -91.50
CA THR A 47 -100.76 -23.61 -90.97
C THR A 47 -100.68 -24.79 -91.95
N GLY A 48 -100.04 -25.89 -91.52
CA GLY A 48 -100.15 -27.26 -92.05
C GLY A 48 -99.57 -28.24 -91.02
N ALA A 49 -100.27 -29.32 -90.68
CA ALA A 49 -99.79 -30.32 -89.72
C ALA A 49 -98.49 -30.94 -90.25
N GLU A 50 -97.37 -30.69 -89.56
CA GLU A 50 -96.11 -31.35 -89.85
C GLU A 50 -96.11 -32.71 -89.13
N GLU A 51 -95.82 -33.76 -89.88
CA GLU A 51 -95.50 -35.10 -89.37
C GLU A 51 -94.28 -34.95 -88.45
N VAL A 52 -94.46 -35.27 -87.17
CA VAL A 52 -93.49 -35.01 -86.10
C VAL A 52 -92.72 -36.30 -85.83
N ASP A 53 -91.40 -36.18 -85.72
CA ASP A 53 -90.51 -37.13 -85.04
C ASP A 53 -90.77 -36.98 -83.54
N ALA A 54 -91.57 -37.89 -82.97
CA ALA A 54 -92.19 -37.68 -81.67
C ALA A 54 -91.26 -37.99 -80.48
N ASP A 55 -90.26 -38.84 -80.67
CA ASP A 55 -89.26 -39.19 -79.65
C ASP A 55 -87.85 -38.62 -79.93
N GLY A 56 -87.60 -38.09 -81.12
CA GLY A 56 -86.44 -37.27 -81.46
C GLY A 56 -85.23 -38.04 -81.99
N ASP A 57 -85.39 -39.25 -82.53
CA ASP A 57 -84.29 -40.03 -83.10
C ASP A 57 -83.91 -39.65 -84.54
N GLY A 58 -84.69 -38.76 -85.16
CA GLY A 58 -84.47 -38.27 -86.52
C GLY A 58 -85.17 -39.06 -87.61
N VAL A 59 -85.94 -40.10 -87.29
CA VAL A 59 -86.87 -40.81 -88.18
C VAL A 59 -88.28 -40.28 -87.96
N ARG A 60 -89.12 -40.38 -89.00
CA ARG A 60 -90.50 -39.88 -88.95
C ARG A 60 -91.44 -41.00 -88.57
N SER A 61 -92.52 -40.64 -87.87
CA SER A 61 -93.63 -41.52 -87.46
C SER A 61 -94.22 -42.47 -88.54
N ASP A 62 -93.99 -42.25 -89.84
CA ASP A 62 -94.43 -43.15 -90.92
C ASP A 62 -93.39 -44.21 -91.33
N GLU A 63 -92.14 -44.05 -90.90
CA GLU A 63 -91.01 -44.97 -91.14
C GLU A 63 -90.54 -45.65 -89.86
N ASP A 64 -90.80 -45.06 -88.70
CA ASP A 64 -90.50 -45.58 -87.37
C ASP A 64 -91.55 -46.61 -86.89
N CYS A 65 -91.09 -47.77 -86.40
CA CYS A 65 -91.95 -48.82 -85.89
C CYS A 65 -92.39 -48.61 -84.42
N ASP A 66 -91.74 -47.73 -83.65
CA ASP A 66 -92.19 -47.22 -82.34
C ASP A 66 -91.81 -45.75 -82.10
N ASP A 67 -92.63 -44.84 -82.65
CA ASP A 67 -92.57 -43.35 -82.56
C ASP A 67 -92.71 -42.78 -81.12
N ASN A 68 -92.49 -43.58 -80.08
CA ASN A 68 -92.36 -43.11 -78.70
C ASN A 68 -91.06 -43.61 -78.03
N ASN A 69 -90.20 -44.30 -78.77
CA ASN A 69 -88.96 -44.89 -78.31
C ASN A 69 -87.81 -44.63 -79.30
N ALA A 70 -87.05 -43.56 -79.04
CA ALA A 70 -85.90 -43.14 -79.84
C ALA A 70 -84.74 -44.17 -79.99
N ALA A 71 -84.87 -45.36 -79.37
CA ALA A 71 -83.96 -46.49 -79.53
C ALA A 71 -84.50 -47.56 -80.51
N VAL A 72 -85.65 -47.31 -81.14
CA VAL A 72 -86.31 -48.21 -82.10
C VAL A 72 -86.51 -47.41 -83.39
N TYR A 73 -85.66 -47.64 -84.37
CA TYR A 73 -85.76 -46.99 -85.68
C TYR A 73 -85.08 -47.83 -86.77
N PRO A 74 -85.49 -47.68 -88.05
CA PRO A 74 -84.87 -48.35 -89.17
C PRO A 74 -83.33 -48.27 -89.19
N GLY A 75 -82.66 -49.41 -88.96
CA GLY A 75 -81.21 -49.52 -88.92
C GLY A 75 -80.53 -49.15 -87.60
N ALA A 76 -81.26 -49.14 -86.48
CA ALA A 76 -80.66 -49.19 -85.14
C ALA A 76 -79.84 -50.49 -84.94
N GLU A 77 -79.02 -50.55 -83.90
CA GLU A 77 -78.36 -51.80 -83.51
C GLU A 77 -79.32 -52.60 -82.63
N GLU A 78 -79.54 -53.87 -82.97
CA GLU A 78 -80.38 -54.77 -82.17
C GLU A 78 -79.79 -54.95 -80.77
N LEU A 79 -80.64 -54.81 -79.76
CA LEU A 79 -80.31 -55.07 -78.36
C LEU A 79 -81.00 -56.37 -77.92
N CYS A 80 -80.46 -57.06 -76.92
CA CYS A 80 -81.15 -58.22 -76.33
C CYS A 80 -82.28 -57.77 -75.38
N ASP A 81 -83.26 -57.03 -75.90
CA ASP A 81 -84.38 -56.46 -75.14
C ASP A 81 -85.77 -56.95 -75.63
N GLU A 82 -85.78 -57.94 -76.53
CA GLU A 82 -86.96 -58.50 -77.17
C GLU A 82 -87.74 -57.50 -78.04
N LEU A 83 -87.12 -56.36 -78.38
CA LEU A 83 -87.64 -55.38 -79.34
C LEU A 83 -86.94 -55.58 -80.70
N ASP A 84 -87.67 -55.26 -81.75
CA ASP A 84 -87.12 -55.11 -83.10
C ASP A 84 -86.62 -53.67 -83.20
N ASN A 85 -85.41 -53.40 -82.68
CA ASN A 85 -84.86 -52.06 -82.58
C ASN A 85 -84.61 -51.46 -83.96
N ASP A 86 -84.26 -52.27 -84.95
CA ASP A 86 -83.88 -51.83 -86.29
C ASP A 86 -85.04 -51.85 -87.30
N CYS A 87 -86.24 -52.22 -86.84
CA CYS A 87 -87.49 -52.29 -87.59
C CYS A 87 -87.43 -53.19 -88.84
N ASP A 88 -86.53 -54.18 -88.90
CA ASP A 88 -86.36 -55.09 -90.04
C ASP A 88 -87.34 -56.28 -90.05
N GLY A 89 -88.07 -56.48 -88.96
CA GLY A 89 -89.06 -57.53 -88.77
C GLY A 89 -88.51 -58.80 -88.10
N THR A 90 -87.26 -58.79 -87.68
CA THR A 90 -86.65 -59.79 -86.80
C THR A 90 -86.32 -59.14 -85.46
N VAL A 91 -86.37 -59.93 -84.38
CA VAL A 91 -86.12 -59.45 -83.03
C VAL A 91 -84.80 -60.03 -82.58
N ASP A 92 -83.90 -59.19 -82.10
CA ASP A 92 -82.59 -59.49 -81.55
C ASP A 92 -81.62 -60.22 -82.54
N ASP A 93 -81.75 -60.04 -83.87
CA ASP A 93 -80.83 -60.69 -84.83
C ASP A 93 -79.48 -59.97 -84.86
N GLY A 94 -78.39 -60.74 -84.71
CA GLY A 94 -77.05 -60.16 -84.58
C GLY A 94 -76.79 -59.47 -83.24
N ALA A 95 -77.77 -59.40 -82.33
CA ALA A 95 -77.60 -58.98 -80.96
C ALA A 95 -77.09 -60.12 -80.08
N GLY A 96 -76.18 -59.80 -79.16
CA GLY A 96 -75.75 -60.73 -78.11
C GLY A 96 -74.26 -60.81 -77.89
N THR A 97 -73.89 -61.68 -76.97
CA THR A 97 -72.49 -61.91 -76.60
C THR A 97 -71.86 -62.86 -77.62
N GLU A 98 -70.56 -62.69 -77.87
CA GLU A 98 -69.76 -63.66 -78.62
C GLU A 98 -69.51 -64.90 -77.75
N TRP A 99 -69.85 -66.07 -78.27
CA TRP A 99 -69.62 -67.35 -77.62
C TRP A 99 -68.72 -68.24 -78.47
N TYR A 100 -67.85 -68.98 -77.81
CA TYR A 100 -66.85 -69.88 -78.38
C TYR A 100 -67.15 -71.31 -77.93
N THR A 101 -67.04 -72.29 -78.82
CA THR A 101 -67.28 -73.69 -78.42
C THR A 101 -66.18 -74.11 -77.44
N ASP A 102 -66.57 -74.70 -76.32
CA ASP A 102 -65.68 -75.26 -75.31
C ASP A 102 -65.77 -76.79 -75.41
N SER A 103 -64.79 -77.41 -76.08
CA SER A 103 -64.88 -78.84 -76.38
C SER A 103 -64.28 -79.75 -75.30
N ASP A 104 -63.44 -79.25 -74.39
CA ASP A 104 -62.82 -80.02 -73.32
C ASP A 104 -63.34 -79.70 -71.90
N GLY A 105 -64.10 -78.61 -71.75
CA GLY A 105 -64.83 -78.23 -70.56
C GLY A 105 -64.02 -77.42 -69.55
N ASP A 106 -62.94 -76.75 -69.95
CA ASP A 106 -62.07 -75.99 -69.04
C ASP A 106 -62.55 -74.55 -68.77
N GLY A 107 -63.57 -74.08 -69.52
CA GLY A 107 -64.15 -72.76 -69.38
C GLY A 107 -63.60 -71.72 -70.36
N TYR A 108 -62.64 -72.08 -71.19
CA TYR A 108 -62.17 -71.34 -72.36
C TYR A 108 -62.61 -72.10 -73.63
N GLY A 109 -62.85 -71.37 -74.71
CA GLY A 109 -63.29 -71.97 -75.96
C GLY A 109 -62.52 -71.40 -77.13
N ALA A 110 -62.65 -72.06 -78.29
CA ALA A 110 -62.05 -71.57 -79.53
C ALA A 110 -62.96 -71.82 -80.75
N GLY A 111 -62.57 -71.23 -81.89
CA GLY A 111 -63.18 -71.52 -83.20
C GLY A 111 -64.11 -70.44 -83.74
N GLU A 112 -65.20 -70.86 -84.41
CA GLU A 112 -66.15 -69.95 -85.06
C GLU A 112 -67.08 -69.31 -84.00
N VAL A 113 -67.19 -67.99 -84.04
CA VAL A 113 -67.98 -67.21 -83.07
C VAL A 113 -69.47 -67.48 -83.25
N ILE A 114 -70.15 -67.76 -82.15
CA ILE A 114 -71.61 -67.88 -82.05
C ILE A 114 -72.14 -66.61 -81.38
N ILE A 115 -72.90 -65.79 -82.10
CA ILE A 115 -73.53 -64.60 -81.53
C ILE A 115 -74.91 -64.99 -81.00
N ALA A 116 -75.13 -64.81 -79.70
CA ALA A 116 -76.42 -65.08 -79.06
C ALA A 116 -76.57 -64.26 -77.77
N CYS A 117 -77.81 -63.84 -77.48
CA CYS A 117 -78.14 -63.14 -76.23
C CYS A 117 -77.91 -63.99 -74.97
N ASP A 118 -78.19 -65.29 -75.06
CA ASP A 118 -77.96 -66.26 -73.99
C ASP A 118 -76.86 -67.25 -74.39
N GLN A 119 -76.13 -67.76 -73.39
CA GLN A 119 -75.09 -68.78 -73.56
C GLN A 119 -75.61 -70.02 -74.29
N PRO A 120 -75.10 -70.33 -75.50
CA PRO A 120 -75.38 -71.59 -76.18
C PRO A 120 -74.86 -72.78 -75.36
N GLU A 121 -75.57 -73.92 -75.43
CA GLU A 121 -75.15 -75.14 -74.73
C GLU A 121 -73.78 -75.61 -75.24
N GLY A 122 -72.78 -75.66 -74.35
CA GLY A 122 -71.40 -76.07 -74.69
C GLY A 122 -70.53 -74.95 -75.27
N ALA A 123 -70.91 -73.69 -75.13
CA ALA A 123 -70.09 -72.54 -75.52
C ALA A 123 -69.81 -71.63 -74.31
N VAL A 124 -68.69 -70.93 -74.31
CA VAL A 124 -68.23 -70.00 -73.26
C VAL A 124 -67.86 -68.64 -73.88
N ALA A 125 -67.79 -67.59 -73.07
CA ALA A 125 -67.52 -66.24 -73.59
C ALA A 125 -66.03 -65.96 -73.82
N GLN A 126 -65.16 -66.77 -73.22
CA GLN A 126 -63.70 -66.67 -73.33
C GLN A 126 -63.23 -67.41 -74.59
N GLY A 127 -62.59 -66.71 -75.52
CA GLY A 127 -62.27 -67.21 -76.87
C GLY A 127 -60.79 -67.51 -77.12
N GLU A 128 -59.99 -67.51 -76.05
CA GLU A 128 -58.52 -67.50 -76.11
C GLU A 128 -57.87 -68.86 -75.81
N ASP A 129 -58.61 -69.96 -75.97
CA ASP A 129 -58.06 -71.31 -75.83
C ASP A 129 -57.11 -71.65 -77.01
N CYS A 130 -55.86 -72.01 -76.70
CA CYS A 130 -54.86 -72.36 -77.70
C CYS A 130 -54.88 -73.83 -78.14
N ASP A 131 -55.51 -74.74 -77.38
CA ASP A 131 -55.88 -76.09 -77.82
C ASP A 131 -57.19 -76.56 -77.16
N ASP A 132 -58.32 -76.19 -77.78
CA ASP A 132 -59.72 -76.52 -77.41
C ASP A 132 -60.06 -78.03 -77.37
N LYS A 133 -59.06 -78.90 -77.23
CA LYS A 133 -59.22 -80.34 -77.00
C LYS A 133 -58.45 -80.81 -75.78
N ASP A 134 -57.67 -79.94 -75.14
CA ASP A 134 -56.83 -80.25 -74.00
C ASP A 134 -56.92 -79.14 -72.95
N ALA A 135 -57.70 -79.42 -71.90
CA ALA A 135 -57.98 -78.55 -70.76
C ALA A 135 -56.75 -78.03 -69.98
N ALA A 136 -55.54 -78.47 -70.37
CA ALA A 136 -54.29 -77.94 -69.87
C ALA A 136 -53.84 -76.64 -70.57
N PHE A 137 -54.38 -76.31 -71.75
CA PHE A 137 -53.91 -75.23 -72.62
C PHE A 137 -54.91 -74.08 -72.70
N ASN A 138 -54.94 -73.26 -71.66
CA ASN A 138 -55.83 -72.10 -71.57
C ASN A 138 -55.17 -70.94 -70.83
N PRO A 139 -55.61 -69.69 -71.04
CA PRO A 139 -55.07 -68.50 -70.36
C PRO A 139 -55.04 -68.52 -68.83
N GLY A 140 -55.81 -69.42 -68.20
CA GLY A 140 -55.82 -69.62 -66.75
C GLY A 140 -54.86 -70.70 -66.25
N ALA A 141 -54.18 -71.42 -67.14
CA ALA A 141 -53.25 -72.48 -66.79
C ALA A 141 -51.95 -71.94 -66.18
N SER A 142 -51.26 -72.77 -65.39
CA SER A 142 -50.08 -72.39 -64.64
C SER A 142 -48.84 -73.11 -65.15
N GLU A 143 -47.76 -72.35 -65.39
CA GLU A 143 -46.50 -72.86 -65.95
C GLU A 143 -45.43 -73.11 -64.89
N THR A 144 -45.81 -73.80 -63.81
CA THR A 144 -44.92 -74.03 -62.65
C THR A 144 -43.78 -75.02 -62.89
N GLU A 145 -43.77 -75.74 -64.02
CA GLU A 145 -42.73 -76.71 -64.33
C GLU A 145 -41.62 -76.10 -65.19
N CYS A 146 -40.54 -75.68 -64.53
CA CYS A 146 -39.33 -75.06 -65.09
C CYS A 146 -38.55 -75.86 -66.16
N ALA A 147 -39.04 -77.03 -66.54
CA ALA A 147 -38.42 -77.90 -67.55
C ALA A 147 -39.38 -78.27 -68.69
N ASP A 148 -40.62 -77.78 -68.64
CA ASP A 148 -41.63 -78.06 -69.65
C ASP A 148 -41.63 -76.98 -70.73
N PRO A 149 -41.45 -77.34 -72.02
CA PRO A 149 -41.43 -76.37 -73.11
C PRO A 149 -42.80 -75.96 -73.65
N ASN A 150 -43.89 -76.45 -73.05
CA ASN A 150 -45.24 -76.11 -73.48
C ASN A 150 -45.70 -74.78 -72.87
N ASP A 151 -46.25 -73.93 -73.73
CA ASP A 151 -46.97 -72.70 -73.38
C ASP A 151 -48.40 -73.11 -73.00
N TYR A 152 -48.64 -73.33 -71.72
CA TYR A 152 -49.94 -73.77 -71.22
C TYR A 152 -50.91 -72.61 -71.06
N ASN A 153 -50.40 -71.40 -70.79
CA ASN A 153 -51.24 -70.22 -70.54
C ASN A 153 -51.50 -69.37 -71.78
N CYS A 154 -51.08 -69.85 -72.96
CA CYS A 154 -51.32 -69.23 -74.25
C CYS A 154 -50.81 -67.76 -74.35
N ASP A 155 -49.84 -67.36 -73.52
CA ASP A 155 -49.34 -65.98 -73.46
C ASP A 155 -48.11 -65.74 -74.36
N GLY A 156 -47.58 -66.81 -74.97
CA GLY A 156 -46.43 -66.78 -75.87
C GLY A 156 -45.07 -66.85 -75.18
N SER A 157 -45.04 -66.91 -73.85
CA SER A 157 -43.89 -67.24 -73.02
C SER A 157 -44.02 -68.67 -72.48
N VAL A 158 -42.97 -69.15 -71.83
CA VAL A 158 -42.89 -70.53 -71.32
C VAL A 158 -42.10 -70.49 -70.03
N GLY A 159 -42.59 -71.11 -68.97
CA GLY A 159 -41.95 -71.12 -67.65
C GLY A 159 -40.50 -71.67 -67.60
N PHE A 160 -39.99 -72.30 -68.67
CA PHE A 160 -38.59 -72.73 -68.78
C PHE A 160 -37.65 -71.70 -69.42
N ALA A 161 -38.18 -70.61 -70.00
CA ALA A 161 -37.35 -69.58 -70.63
C ALA A 161 -36.50 -68.87 -69.57
N ASP A 162 -35.30 -68.47 -69.99
CA ASP A 162 -34.35 -67.64 -69.24
C ASP A 162 -34.25 -66.35 -70.06
N GLY A 163 -35.11 -65.38 -69.72
CA GLY A 163 -35.38 -64.19 -70.54
C GLY A 163 -34.20 -63.22 -70.59
N ASP A 164 -33.43 -63.13 -69.52
CA ASP A 164 -32.29 -62.22 -69.36
C ASP A 164 -30.91 -62.91 -69.42
N GLY A 165 -30.85 -64.24 -69.32
CA GLY A 165 -29.66 -65.05 -69.45
C GLY A 165 -28.85 -65.24 -68.15
N ASP A 166 -29.44 -65.05 -66.97
CA ASP A 166 -28.77 -65.18 -65.67
C ASP A 166 -28.64 -66.65 -65.18
N GLY A 167 -29.39 -67.55 -65.83
CA GLY A 167 -29.38 -68.99 -65.58
C GLY A 167 -30.40 -69.49 -64.58
N PHE A 168 -31.33 -68.64 -64.12
CA PHE A 168 -32.63 -69.03 -63.59
C PHE A 168 -33.65 -69.05 -64.74
N ALA A 169 -34.83 -69.63 -64.47
CA ALA A 169 -35.90 -69.68 -65.45
C ALA A 169 -37.07 -68.86 -64.92
N ALA A 170 -37.93 -68.36 -65.82
CA ALA A 170 -39.07 -67.51 -65.49
C ALA A 170 -39.97 -68.03 -64.35
N CYS A 171 -40.07 -69.35 -64.16
CA CYS A 171 -40.80 -69.98 -63.05
C CYS A 171 -40.12 -69.87 -61.66
N GLU A 172 -38.80 -69.66 -61.61
CA GLU A 172 -37.98 -69.51 -60.40
C GLU A 172 -37.78 -68.02 -60.05
N GLU A 173 -38.15 -67.12 -60.96
CA GLU A 173 -37.90 -65.69 -60.87
C GLU A 173 -39.19 -64.90 -60.69
N CYS A 174 -39.05 -63.74 -60.08
CA CYS A 174 -40.13 -62.78 -59.92
C CYS A 174 -40.11 -61.70 -61.03
N ASP A 175 -39.00 -61.55 -61.76
CA ASP A 175 -38.88 -60.75 -63.00
C ASP A 175 -37.83 -61.35 -63.96
N ASP A 176 -38.26 -62.23 -64.89
CA ASP A 176 -37.42 -62.90 -65.92
C ASP A 176 -36.79 -61.94 -66.97
N GLY A 177 -37.05 -60.63 -66.83
CA GLY A 177 -36.44 -59.59 -67.65
C GLY A 177 -35.21 -58.93 -67.02
N ASP A 178 -34.89 -59.21 -65.75
CA ASP A 178 -33.83 -58.55 -64.99
C ASP A 178 -32.90 -59.53 -64.24
N ALA A 179 -31.69 -59.68 -64.78
CA ALA A 179 -30.67 -60.60 -64.26
C ALA A 179 -30.16 -60.28 -62.84
N ALA A 180 -30.63 -59.16 -62.24
CA ALA A 180 -30.39 -58.82 -60.85
C ALA A 180 -31.45 -59.37 -59.88
N VAL A 181 -32.57 -59.90 -60.39
CA VAL A 181 -33.75 -60.31 -59.62
C VAL A 181 -33.94 -61.83 -59.72
N ASN A 182 -33.32 -62.56 -58.79
CA ASN A 182 -33.34 -64.02 -58.81
C ASN A 182 -33.16 -64.63 -57.42
N PRO A 183 -33.50 -65.92 -57.20
CA PRO A 183 -33.38 -66.63 -55.92
C PRO A 183 -32.03 -66.62 -55.18
N LYS A 184 -30.96 -66.12 -55.81
CA LYS A 184 -29.63 -65.99 -55.20
C LYS A 184 -29.11 -64.57 -55.16
N ALA A 185 -29.89 -63.57 -55.55
CA ALA A 185 -29.54 -62.18 -55.39
C ALA A 185 -29.39 -61.85 -53.90
N GLU A 186 -28.56 -60.85 -53.59
CA GLU A 186 -28.55 -60.23 -52.27
C GLU A 186 -29.56 -59.07 -52.30
N GLU A 187 -30.35 -58.92 -51.24
CA GLU A 187 -31.25 -57.77 -51.13
C GLU A 187 -30.49 -56.45 -51.22
N VAL A 188 -31.10 -55.53 -51.94
CA VAL A 188 -30.73 -54.12 -52.00
C VAL A 188 -31.96 -53.33 -51.59
N CYS A 189 -31.78 -52.28 -50.78
CA CYS A 189 -32.91 -51.50 -50.29
C CYS A 189 -33.50 -50.61 -51.39
N ASP A 190 -34.30 -51.19 -52.29
CA ASP A 190 -34.88 -50.56 -53.46
C ASP A 190 -36.40 -50.77 -53.60
N ASN A 191 -37.03 -51.41 -52.61
CA ASN A 191 -38.46 -51.78 -52.58
C ASN A 191 -38.82 -52.87 -53.61
N GLN A 192 -37.83 -53.63 -54.08
CA GLN A 192 -38.02 -54.86 -54.86
C GLN A 192 -37.64 -56.07 -54.00
N ASP A 193 -38.29 -57.21 -54.26
CA ASP A 193 -37.84 -58.50 -53.74
C ASP A 193 -36.74 -59.00 -54.69
N ASN A 194 -35.48 -58.64 -54.43
CA ASN A 194 -34.40 -58.99 -55.37
C ASN A 194 -34.13 -60.50 -55.34
N ASN A 195 -34.29 -61.14 -54.18
CA ASN A 195 -33.99 -62.55 -53.97
C ASN A 195 -35.19 -63.49 -54.19
N CYS A 196 -36.34 -62.96 -54.59
CA CYS A 196 -37.60 -63.66 -54.85
C CYS A 196 -38.04 -64.63 -53.73
N ASP A 197 -37.76 -64.33 -52.46
CA ASP A 197 -38.18 -65.16 -51.31
C ASP A 197 -39.57 -64.83 -50.77
N GLY A 198 -40.22 -63.80 -51.35
CA GLY A 198 -41.54 -63.31 -51.01
C GLY A 198 -41.54 -62.22 -49.94
N THR A 199 -40.37 -61.74 -49.51
CA THR A 199 -40.20 -60.56 -48.69
C THR A 199 -39.39 -59.49 -49.41
N VAL A 200 -39.60 -58.22 -49.05
CA VAL A 200 -38.99 -57.07 -49.74
C VAL A 200 -38.03 -56.39 -48.77
N ASP A 201 -36.79 -56.15 -49.21
CA ASP A 201 -35.75 -55.42 -48.49
C ASP A 201 -35.41 -55.98 -47.10
N GLU A 202 -35.52 -57.29 -46.88
CA GLU A 202 -35.19 -57.87 -45.58
C GLU A 202 -33.69 -57.76 -45.25
N GLY A 203 -33.41 -57.45 -43.98
CA GLY A 203 -32.03 -57.33 -43.50
C GLY A 203 -31.24 -56.11 -44.01
N VAL A 204 -31.81 -55.30 -44.91
CA VAL A 204 -31.17 -54.09 -45.47
C VAL A 204 -31.87 -52.77 -45.07
N THR A 205 -33.03 -52.84 -44.44
CA THR A 205 -33.73 -51.67 -43.89
C THR A 205 -33.07 -51.10 -42.64
N SER A 206 -33.19 -49.78 -42.45
CA SER A 206 -32.84 -49.08 -41.21
C SER A 206 -34.09 -48.83 -40.35
N THR A 207 -33.90 -48.74 -39.03
CA THR A 207 -35.00 -48.39 -38.11
C THR A 207 -35.05 -46.88 -37.90
N TYR A 208 -36.24 -46.32 -38.07
CA TYR A 208 -36.56 -44.92 -37.82
C TYR A 208 -37.66 -44.82 -36.75
N TYR A 209 -37.77 -43.69 -36.06
CA TYR A 209 -38.63 -43.46 -34.92
C TYR A 209 -39.53 -42.26 -35.20
N GLN A 210 -40.79 -42.30 -34.77
CA GLN A 210 -41.70 -41.18 -35.00
C GLN A 210 -41.12 -39.89 -34.41
N ASP A 211 -41.07 -38.84 -35.21
CA ASP A 211 -40.56 -37.50 -34.86
C ASP A 211 -41.69 -36.49 -35.13
N LYS A 212 -42.49 -36.24 -34.11
CA LYS A 212 -43.76 -35.51 -34.22
C LYS A 212 -43.58 -34.00 -34.06
N ASP A 213 -42.53 -33.55 -33.38
CA ASP A 213 -42.21 -32.12 -33.25
C ASP A 213 -41.11 -31.63 -34.21
N ALA A 214 -40.50 -32.55 -34.97
CA ALA A 214 -39.51 -32.32 -36.02
C ALA A 214 -38.18 -31.75 -35.52
N ASP A 215 -37.71 -32.18 -34.34
CA ASP A 215 -36.42 -31.79 -33.79
C ASP A 215 -35.25 -32.73 -34.19
N GLY A 216 -35.56 -33.87 -34.81
CA GLY A 216 -34.60 -34.84 -35.30
C GLY A 216 -34.26 -35.98 -34.34
N PHE A 217 -34.89 -36.02 -33.17
CA PHE A 217 -35.00 -37.17 -32.29
C PHE A 217 -36.42 -37.74 -32.42
N GLY A 218 -36.62 -38.98 -32.02
CA GLY A 218 -37.93 -39.61 -32.15
C GLY A 218 -38.18 -40.64 -31.06
N ASP A 219 -39.46 -41.01 -30.93
CA ASP A 219 -39.95 -41.88 -29.88
C ASP A 219 -39.58 -43.36 -30.14
N ALA A 220 -38.77 -43.93 -29.23
CA ALA A 220 -38.35 -45.33 -29.26
C ALA A 220 -39.51 -46.34 -29.26
N ASP A 221 -40.69 -45.97 -28.74
CA ASP A 221 -41.89 -46.82 -28.69
C ASP A 221 -42.61 -46.92 -30.05
N PHE A 222 -42.28 -46.07 -31.02
CA PHE A 222 -42.89 -46.05 -32.36
C PHE A 222 -41.88 -46.25 -33.50
N PRO A 223 -41.19 -47.41 -33.56
CA PRO A 223 -40.22 -47.70 -34.63
C PRO A 223 -40.90 -48.13 -35.95
N VAL A 224 -40.28 -47.77 -37.06
CA VAL A 224 -40.58 -48.27 -38.41
C VAL A 224 -39.29 -48.68 -39.12
N ALA A 225 -39.33 -49.80 -39.86
CA ALA A 225 -38.22 -50.21 -40.72
C ALA A 225 -38.45 -49.68 -42.14
N ALA A 226 -37.47 -48.97 -42.71
CA ALA A 226 -37.53 -48.42 -44.05
C ALA A 226 -36.12 -48.26 -44.67
N CYS A 227 -36.03 -48.07 -45.98
CA CYS A 227 -34.77 -47.82 -46.67
C CYS A 227 -34.24 -46.40 -46.47
N GLU A 228 -35.15 -45.43 -46.41
CA GLU A 228 -34.87 -44.03 -46.10
C GLU A 228 -35.86 -43.54 -45.03
N ALA A 229 -35.48 -42.49 -44.32
CA ALA A 229 -36.30 -41.90 -43.25
C ALA A 229 -37.66 -41.47 -43.82
N PRO A 230 -38.78 -42.09 -43.37
CA PRO A 230 -40.10 -41.63 -43.77
C PRO A 230 -40.35 -40.19 -43.26
N ALA A 231 -41.24 -39.46 -43.93
CA ALA A 231 -41.62 -38.12 -43.48
C ALA A 231 -42.21 -38.18 -42.05
N GLY A 232 -41.68 -37.36 -41.14
CA GLY A 232 -42.07 -37.36 -39.72
C GLY A 232 -41.44 -38.47 -38.89
N TYR A 233 -40.27 -38.98 -39.31
CA TYR A 233 -39.48 -39.94 -38.55
C TYR A 233 -38.00 -39.52 -38.49
N ALA A 234 -37.37 -39.75 -37.33
CA ALA A 234 -35.96 -39.52 -37.05
C ALA A 234 -35.17 -40.85 -37.01
N SER A 235 -33.85 -40.76 -37.21
CA SER A 235 -32.95 -41.92 -37.10
C SER A 235 -32.45 -42.20 -35.67
N VAL A 236 -32.74 -41.31 -34.73
CA VAL A 236 -32.27 -41.37 -33.33
C VAL A 236 -33.48 -41.52 -32.42
N ALA A 237 -33.44 -42.48 -31.48
CA ALA A 237 -34.58 -42.91 -30.67
C ALA A 237 -34.62 -42.29 -29.25
N GLU A 238 -33.92 -41.18 -29.06
CA GLU A 238 -33.52 -40.72 -27.72
C GLU A 238 -34.40 -39.56 -27.21
N ASP A 239 -35.57 -39.35 -27.82
CA ASP A 239 -36.53 -38.32 -27.40
C ASP A 239 -37.38 -38.81 -26.21
N CYS A 240 -37.38 -38.04 -25.12
CA CYS A 240 -38.18 -38.34 -23.92
C CYS A 240 -39.56 -37.65 -23.90
N ASP A 241 -39.83 -36.67 -24.77
CA ASP A 241 -41.16 -36.10 -25.05
C ASP A 241 -41.27 -35.60 -26.51
N ASP A 242 -41.57 -36.52 -27.43
CA ASP A 242 -41.82 -36.31 -28.89
C ASP A 242 -42.95 -35.30 -29.21
N GLY A 243 -43.59 -34.71 -28.20
CA GLY A 243 -44.51 -33.59 -28.36
C GLY A 243 -43.87 -32.21 -28.26
N VAL A 244 -42.62 -32.10 -27.81
CA VAL A 244 -41.97 -30.87 -27.37
C VAL A 244 -40.52 -30.80 -27.87
N SER A 245 -40.31 -30.02 -28.94
CA SER A 245 -39.00 -29.87 -29.61
C SER A 245 -37.86 -29.27 -28.77
N ALA A 246 -38.14 -28.95 -27.50
CA ALA A 246 -37.17 -28.45 -26.53
C ALA A 246 -36.78 -29.51 -25.50
N VAL A 247 -37.31 -30.73 -25.60
CA VAL A 247 -37.08 -31.86 -24.72
C VAL A 247 -36.49 -32.98 -25.56
N ASN A 248 -35.17 -32.98 -25.68
CA ASN A 248 -34.39 -33.96 -26.45
C ASN A 248 -32.93 -33.95 -25.99
N PRO A 249 -32.12 -34.98 -26.31
CA PRO A 249 -30.73 -35.10 -25.85
C PRO A 249 -29.75 -34.00 -26.23
N SER A 250 -30.17 -33.05 -27.07
CA SER A 250 -29.37 -31.90 -27.45
C SER A 250 -29.88 -30.59 -26.85
N ALA A 251 -30.98 -30.63 -26.11
CA ALA A 251 -31.50 -29.51 -25.37
C ALA A 251 -30.56 -29.17 -24.20
N GLN A 252 -30.76 -27.98 -23.65
CA GLN A 252 -30.02 -27.50 -22.49
C GLN A 252 -31.01 -27.48 -21.33
N GLU A 253 -30.62 -28.07 -20.21
CA GLU A 253 -31.44 -28.11 -19.02
C GLU A 253 -31.76 -26.70 -18.52
N VAL A 254 -33.02 -26.46 -18.15
CA VAL A 254 -33.50 -25.19 -17.61
C VAL A 254 -34.34 -25.43 -16.38
N CYS A 255 -34.46 -24.42 -15.52
CA CYS A 255 -35.30 -24.48 -14.32
C CYS A 255 -36.81 -24.56 -14.63
N SER A 256 -37.29 -25.73 -15.04
CA SER A 256 -38.65 -25.98 -15.49
C SER A 256 -39.32 -27.17 -14.78
N GLY A 257 -38.55 -28.05 -14.14
CA GLY A 257 -39.01 -29.29 -13.54
C GLY A 257 -39.23 -30.44 -14.53
N ILE A 258 -38.67 -30.31 -15.74
CA ILE A 258 -38.66 -31.31 -16.82
C ILE A 258 -37.20 -31.61 -17.12
N ASP A 259 -36.89 -32.87 -17.44
CA ASP A 259 -35.58 -33.31 -17.94
C ASP A 259 -35.51 -32.94 -19.43
N GLU A 260 -34.91 -31.81 -19.77
CA GLU A 260 -34.88 -31.35 -21.16
C GLU A 260 -33.89 -32.14 -22.01
N ASP A 261 -32.75 -32.58 -21.45
CA ASP A 261 -31.72 -33.29 -22.20
C ASP A 261 -31.81 -34.83 -22.10
N CYS A 262 -32.88 -35.32 -21.50
CA CYS A 262 -33.22 -36.73 -21.39
C CYS A 262 -32.11 -37.60 -20.74
N ASP A 263 -31.24 -37.02 -19.90
CA ASP A 263 -30.16 -37.74 -19.23
C ASP A 263 -30.57 -38.37 -17.88
N GLY A 264 -31.77 -38.04 -17.41
CA GLY A 264 -32.38 -38.53 -16.18
C GLY A 264 -32.14 -37.64 -14.95
N LEU A 265 -31.45 -36.52 -15.10
CA LEU A 265 -31.30 -35.46 -14.11
C LEU A 265 -32.30 -34.33 -14.41
N ILE A 266 -32.69 -33.59 -13.37
CA ILE A 266 -33.69 -32.52 -13.49
C ILE A 266 -33.22 -31.33 -12.65
N ASP A 267 -33.26 -30.13 -13.24
CA ASP A 267 -33.01 -28.85 -12.61
C ASP A 267 -31.69 -28.86 -11.77
N ASP A 268 -31.79 -28.60 -10.46
CA ASP A 268 -30.67 -28.56 -9.51
C ASP A 268 -29.89 -29.88 -9.38
N ALA A 269 -30.46 -31.00 -9.83
CA ALA A 269 -29.77 -32.28 -9.83
C ALA A 269 -28.87 -32.48 -11.06
N ASP A 270 -28.98 -31.60 -12.07
CA ASP A 270 -28.24 -31.64 -13.30
C ASP A 270 -27.10 -30.60 -13.32
N ASP A 271 -25.89 -31.07 -13.65
CA ASP A 271 -24.70 -30.22 -13.81
C ASP A 271 -24.72 -29.44 -15.15
N SER A 272 -25.62 -29.78 -16.07
CA SER A 272 -25.79 -29.14 -17.39
C SER A 272 -26.68 -27.88 -17.37
N LEU A 273 -27.30 -27.59 -16.21
CA LEU A 273 -28.25 -26.50 -16.01
C LEU A 273 -27.80 -25.16 -16.61
N ASP A 274 -28.69 -24.56 -17.41
CA ASP A 274 -28.47 -23.26 -18.01
C ASP A 274 -28.39 -22.17 -16.95
N ALA A 275 -27.23 -21.52 -16.89
CA ALA A 275 -26.97 -20.38 -16.03
C ALA A 275 -27.92 -19.19 -16.28
N ALA A 276 -28.58 -19.10 -17.45
CA ALA A 276 -29.58 -18.06 -17.70
C ALA A 276 -30.96 -18.37 -17.09
N SER A 277 -31.25 -19.64 -16.77
CA SER A 277 -32.50 -20.07 -16.15
C SER A 277 -32.40 -20.18 -14.62
N GLY A 278 -31.20 -20.47 -14.09
CA GLY A 278 -30.93 -20.49 -12.66
C GLY A 278 -30.52 -19.13 -12.08
N VAL A 279 -30.40 -19.09 -10.76
CA VAL A 279 -29.81 -17.99 -10.00
C VAL A 279 -28.51 -18.46 -9.35
N THR A 280 -27.45 -17.67 -9.49
CA THR A 280 -26.21 -17.92 -8.74
C THR A 280 -26.41 -17.46 -7.30
N THR A 281 -26.16 -18.36 -6.37
CA THR A 281 -26.29 -18.13 -4.93
C THR A 281 -24.96 -18.42 -4.24
N TYR A 282 -24.77 -17.83 -3.07
CA TYR A 282 -23.58 -17.89 -2.24
C TYR A 282 -24.02 -18.29 -0.84
N THR A 283 -23.26 -19.16 -0.18
CA THR A 283 -23.49 -19.52 1.23
C THR A 283 -23.36 -18.25 2.07
N ASP A 284 -24.23 -18.09 3.06
CA ASP A 284 -24.28 -17.00 4.04
C ASP A 284 -24.22 -17.67 5.42
N ASP A 285 -23.01 -17.98 5.88
CA ASP A 285 -22.76 -18.78 7.09
C ASP A 285 -23.04 -18.00 8.39
N ASP A 286 -22.94 -16.67 8.38
CA ASP A 286 -23.13 -15.80 9.54
C ASP A 286 -24.50 -15.09 9.61
N GLY A 287 -25.24 -15.04 8.50
CA GLY A 287 -26.60 -14.57 8.39
C GLY A 287 -26.76 -13.05 8.24
N ASP A 288 -25.77 -12.35 7.68
CA ASP A 288 -25.81 -10.90 7.51
C ASP A 288 -26.46 -10.43 6.19
N GLY A 289 -26.65 -11.35 5.23
CA GLY A 289 -27.28 -11.11 3.94
C GLY A 289 -26.33 -10.97 2.76
N PHE A 290 -25.02 -11.04 3.00
CA PHE A 290 -23.96 -11.21 2.01
C PHE A 290 -23.43 -12.65 2.11
N GLY A 291 -22.76 -13.14 1.08
CA GLY A 291 -22.32 -14.53 1.05
C GLY A 291 -20.95 -14.68 0.40
N ASP A 292 -20.26 -15.76 0.75
CA ASP A 292 -18.89 -16.06 0.29
C ASP A 292 -18.81 -16.13 -1.25
N PRO A 293 -18.08 -15.21 -1.93
CA PRO A 293 -17.87 -15.26 -3.38
C PRO A 293 -17.16 -16.54 -3.86
N GLY A 294 -16.46 -17.25 -2.98
CA GLY A 294 -15.84 -18.56 -3.21
C GLY A 294 -16.82 -19.75 -3.20
N SER A 295 -18.05 -19.54 -2.73
CA SER A 295 -19.08 -20.59 -2.54
C SER A 295 -20.17 -20.62 -3.63
N ALA A 296 -19.93 -19.94 -4.75
CA ALA A 296 -20.88 -19.77 -5.84
C ALA A 296 -21.49 -21.11 -6.31
N THR A 297 -22.81 -21.22 -6.21
CA THR A 297 -23.59 -22.38 -6.65
C THR A 297 -24.77 -21.91 -7.50
N LEU A 298 -24.96 -22.51 -8.68
CA LEU A 298 -26.13 -22.26 -9.51
C LEU A 298 -27.30 -23.12 -8.99
N SER A 299 -28.47 -22.51 -8.78
CA SER A 299 -29.67 -23.24 -8.38
C SER A 299 -30.93 -22.56 -8.94
N CYS A 300 -32.02 -23.28 -9.07
CA CYS A 300 -33.29 -22.76 -9.56
C CYS A 300 -34.02 -21.84 -8.58
N ASP A 301 -33.74 -22.00 -7.29
CA ASP A 301 -34.22 -21.13 -6.22
C ASP A 301 -33.04 -20.66 -5.37
N THR A 302 -33.30 -19.81 -4.36
CA THR A 302 -32.28 -19.49 -3.34
C THR A 302 -32.43 -20.43 -2.15
N PRO A 303 -31.53 -21.42 -1.96
CA PRO A 303 -31.62 -22.35 -0.84
C PRO A 303 -31.54 -21.60 0.51
N PRO A 304 -32.20 -22.10 1.57
CA PRO A 304 -32.04 -21.52 2.91
C PRO A 304 -30.58 -21.54 3.37
N GLY A 305 -30.08 -20.40 3.82
CA GLY A 305 -28.66 -20.23 4.16
C GLY A 305 -27.79 -19.78 2.99
N ASN A 306 -28.39 -19.49 1.83
CA ASN A 306 -27.71 -18.84 0.72
C ASN A 306 -28.35 -17.48 0.40
N VAL A 307 -27.57 -16.59 -0.22
CA VAL A 307 -27.99 -15.28 -0.72
C VAL A 307 -27.52 -15.07 -2.16
N THR A 308 -27.99 -14.01 -2.83
CA THR A 308 -27.57 -13.67 -4.19
C THR A 308 -26.46 -12.62 -4.25
N ASN A 309 -26.12 -12.00 -3.12
CA ASN A 309 -25.03 -11.03 -3.05
C ASN A 309 -23.73 -11.75 -2.61
N ALA A 310 -22.65 -11.56 -3.36
CA ALA A 310 -21.38 -12.28 -3.21
C ALA A 310 -20.28 -11.40 -2.59
N GLU A 311 -20.67 -10.30 -1.96
CA GLU A 311 -19.74 -9.22 -1.61
C GLU A 311 -19.18 -9.37 -0.18
N ASP A 312 -19.32 -10.55 0.44
CA ASP A 312 -18.76 -10.86 1.75
C ASP A 312 -17.28 -11.26 1.64
N CYS A 313 -16.43 -10.65 2.47
CA CYS A 313 -15.01 -10.94 2.55
C CYS A 313 -14.61 -11.82 3.75
N ASP A 314 -15.49 -12.04 4.73
CA ASP A 314 -15.37 -13.02 5.81
C ASP A 314 -16.74 -13.57 6.25
N ASP A 315 -17.26 -14.54 5.48
CA ASP A 315 -18.57 -15.21 5.63
C ASP A 315 -18.83 -15.90 6.98
N ALA A 316 -17.86 -15.88 7.89
CA ALA A 316 -17.98 -16.42 9.25
C ALA A 316 -18.23 -15.34 10.31
N ASP A 317 -18.19 -14.04 9.96
CA ASP A 317 -18.32 -12.91 10.87
C ASP A 317 -19.32 -11.84 10.38
N VAL A 318 -20.52 -11.87 10.97
CA VAL A 318 -21.66 -10.95 10.73
C VAL A 318 -21.33 -9.44 10.87
N THR A 319 -20.11 -9.10 11.30
CA THR A 319 -19.62 -7.72 11.40
C THR A 319 -18.69 -7.31 10.26
N VAL A 320 -18.46 -8.19 9.28
CA VAL A 320 -17.59 -7.99 8.13
C VAL A 320 -18.41 -8.17 6.85
N SER A 321 -18.90 -7.07 6.28
CA SER A 321 -19.63 -7.06 5.01
C SER A 321 -19.78 -5.65 4.46
N PRO A 322 -20.21 -5.47 3.19
CA PRO A 322 -20.31 -4.15 2.56
C PRO A 322 -21.15 -3.09 3.28
N ASP A 323 -22.08 -3.52 4.13
CA ASP A 323 -22.92 -2.63 4.93
C ASP A 323 -22.32 -2.33 6.32
N ALA A 324 -21.23 -2.99 6.70
CA ALA A 324 -20.53 -2.76 7.95
C ALA A 324 -19.83 -1.39 7.96
N GLU A 325 -19.66 -0.85 9.16
CA GLU A 325 -18.88 0.36 9.38
C GLU A 325 -17.43 -0.03 9.59
N GLU A 326 -16.53 0.63 8.87
CA GLU A 326 -15.10 0.38 9.04
C GLU A 326 -14.63 0.80 10.43
N ILE A 327 -13.83 -0.04 11.07
CA ILE A 327 -13.25 0.23 12.39
C ILE A 327 -11.75 0.02 12.35
N CYS A 328 -11.00 0.80 13.13
CA CYS A 328 -9.54 0.68 13.22
C CYS A 328 -9.10 -0.60 13.96
N ASP A 329 -9.23 -1.77 13.36
CA ASP A 329 -8.89 -3.07 13.94
C ASP A 329 -7.95 -3.93 13.07
N GLY A 330 -7.58 -3.43 11.89
CA GLY A 330 -6.70 -4.11 10.93
C GLY A 330 -7.42 -5.07 9.98
N GLN A 331 -8.74 -5.12 10.01
CA GLN A 331 -9.60 -5.88 9.09
C GLN A 331 -10.25 -4.92 8.08
N ASP A 332 -10.70 -5.48 6.95
CA ASP A 332 -11.49 -4.77 5.95
C ASP A 332 -12.96 -5.09 6.28
N ASN A 333 -13.57 -4.32 7.17
CA ASN A 333 -14.91 -4.65 7.69
C ASN A 333 -15.98 -4.42 6.64
N ASN A 334 -15.82 -3.41 5.78
CA ASN A 334 -16.78 -3.03 4.76
C ASN A 334 -16.51 -3.66 3.39
N CYS A 335 -15.53 -4.56 3.30
CA CYS A 335 -15.17 -5.32 2.10
C CYS A 335 -14.94 -4.44 0.85
N ASP A 336 -14.44 -3.21 1.00
CA ASP A 336 -14.14 -2.32 -0.13
C ASP A 336 -12.76 -2.58 -0.78
N GLY A 337 -11.97 -3.46 -0.15
CA GLY A 337 -10.62 -3.84 -0.56
C GLY A 337 -9.51 -3.07 0.18
N SER A 338 -9.86 -2.28 1.19
CA SER A 338 -8.94 -1.50 2.02
C SER A 338 -9.26 -1.75 3.48
N ALA A 339 -8.27 -2.16 4.27
CA ALA A 339 -8.44 -2.21 5.72
C ALA A 339 -8.13 -0.83 6.33
N ASP A 340 -8.92 -0.43 7.33
CA ASP A 340 -8.69 0.77 8.16
C ASP A 340 -8.56 2.09 7.35
N GLU A 341 -9.38 2.30 6.31
CA GLU A 341 -9.30 3.50 5.47
C GLU A 341 -9.83 4.78 6.14
N SER A 342 -9.64 5.92 5.44
CA SER A 342 -10.04 7.21 6.00
C SER A 342 -11.55 7.32 6.17
N GLY A 343 -11.98 7.59 7.40
CA GLY A 343 -13.37 7.59 7.81
C GLY A 343 -13.72 6.45 8.77
N ALA A 344 -12.80 5.51 9.01
CA ALA A 344 -12.99 4.43 9.96
C ALA A 344 -13.26 4.95 11.38
N THR A 345 -14.17 4.28 12.09
CA THR A 345 -14.46 4.58 13.48
C THR A 345 -13.27 4.15 14.35
N GLY A 346 -12.76 5.10 15.14
CA GLY A 346 -11.58 4.87 15.99
C GLY A 346 -10.33 5.61 15.54
N GLU A 347 -10.38 6.37 14.44
CA GLU A 347 -9.26 7.20 13.99
C GLU A 347 -8.71 8.11 15.09
N SER A 348 -7.38 8.19 15.15
CA SER A 348 -6.66 9.17 15.95
C SER A 348 -6.27 10.36 15.10
N THR A 349 -6.07 11.52 15.73
CA THR A 349 -5.52 12.70 15.05
C THR A 349 -4.00 12.69 15.15
N TRP A 350 -3.35 12.87 14.01
CA TRP A 350 -1.91 12.94 13.83
C TRP A 350 -1.51 14.29 13.23
N TYR A 351 -0.29 14.72 13.50
CA TYR A 351 0.28 15.99 13.08
C TYR A 351 1.62 15.70 12.40
N THR A 352 1.88 16.33 11.27
CA THR A 352 3.16 16.21 10.56
C THR A 352 4.29 16.66 11.47
N ASP A 353 5.35 15.86 11.54
CA ASP A 353 6.61 16.09 12.25
C ASP A 353 7.71 16.13 11.18
N THR A 354 7.94 17.32 10.61
CA THR A 354 8.81 17.48 9.44
C THR A 354 10.29 17.38 9.80
N ASP A 355 10.66 17.72 11.04
CA ASP A 355 12.05 17.75 11.50
C ASP A 355 12.47 16.54 12.36
N GLY A 356 11.52 15.72 12.79
CA GLY A 356 11.70 14.42 13.42
C GLY A 356 11.98 14.48 14.92
N ASP A 357 11.50 15.50 15.62
CA ASP A 357 11.75 15.68 17.06
C ASP A 357 10.68 15.07 17.99
N GLY A 358 9.58 14.59 17.41
CA GLY A 358 8.48 13.95 18.12
C GLY A 358 7.29 14.85 18.44
N TYR A 359 7.33 16.11 18.05
CA TYR A 359 6.23 17.07 18.10
C TYR A 359 5.84 17.45 16.66
N GLY A 360 4.57 17.74 16.42
CA GLY A 360 4.08 18.05 15.08
C GLY A 360 3.29 19.34 15.02
N ASP A 361 3.15 19.88 13.80
CA ASP A 361 2.44 21.13 13.54
C ASP A 361 0.93 20.97 13.74
N ALA A 362 0.35 21.69 14.71
CA ALA A 362 -1.09 21.75 14.97
C ALA A 362 -1.95 22.10 13.74
N SER A 363 -1.39 22.80 12.76
CA SER A 363 -2.08 23.19 11.52
C SER A 363 -2.17 22.07 10.48
N SER A 364 -1.40 20.99 10.67
CA SER A 364 -1.28 19.85 9.76
C SER A 364 -2.11 18.63 10.17
N ALA A 365 -3.11 18.85 11.04
CA ALA A 365 -3.96 17.79 11.58
C ALA A 365 -4.57 16.90 10.49
N MET A 366 -4.35 15.60 10.61
CA MET A 366 -4.93 14.54 9.77
C MET A 366 -5.46 13.42 10.65
N SER A 367 -6.55 12.77 10.24
CA SER A 367 -7.08 11.60 10.95
C SER A 367 -6.61 10.31 10.26
N ALA A 368 -6.18 9.33 11.05
CA ALA A 368 -5.82 7.99 10.59
C ALA A 368 -5.83 7.00 11.77
N CYS A 369 -6.06 5.71 11.48
CA CYS A 369 -6.00 4.64 12.47
C CYS A 369 -4.59 4.48 13.05
N ASP A 370 -3.59 4.40 12.17
CA ASP A 370 -2.17 4.36 12.52
C ASP A 370 -1.46 5.67 12.21
N ALA A 371 -0.33 5.90 12.88
CA ALA A 371 0.54 7.05 12.63
C ALA A 371 1.02 7.06 11.17
N PRO A 372 0.64 8.06 10.36
CA PRO A 372 1.22 8.26 9.04
C PRO A 372 2.74 8.44 9.13
N GLU A 373 3.48 8.04 8.09
CA GLU A 373 4.92 8.21 8.06
C GLU A 373 5.30 9.70 8.20
N GLY A 374 6.11 10.02 9.21
CA GLY A 374 6.49 11.40 9.53
C GLY A 374 5.39 12.20 10.23
N ALA A 375 4.45 11.55 10.91
CA ALA A 375 3.46 12.20 11.76
C ALA A 375 3.43 11.63 13.18
N VAL A 376 3.08 12.48 14.14
CA VAL A 376 3.04 12.19 15.58
C VAL A 376 1.72 12.65 16.19
N ALA A 377 1.36 12.09 17.35
CA ALA A 377 0.09 12.43 18.01
C ALA A 377 0.13 13.76 18.77
N ASN A 378 1.32 14.33 18.99
CA ASN A 378 1.48 15.58 19.72
C ASN A 378 1.50 16.77 18.76
N ALA A 379 0.68 17.79 19.04
CA ALA A 379 0.48 18.99 18.20
C ALA A 379 1.22 20.24 18.72
N GLU A 380 2.12 20.08 19.69
CA GLU A 380 2.65 21.20 20.48
C GLU A 380 3.90 21.86 19.86
N ASP A 381 4.24 21.54 18.60
CA ASP A 381 5.37 22.17 17.91
C ASP A 381 5.02 23.59 17.43
N CYS A 382 5.89 24.55 17.75
CA CYS A 382 5.78 25.94 17.30
C CYS A 382 6.63 26.29 16.06
N ASP A 383 7.58 25.45 15.65
CA ASP A 383 8.33 25.52 14.39
C ASP A 383 8.78 24.13 13.89
N ASP A 384 7.86 23.42 13.24
CA ASP A 384 8.01 22.08 12.63
C ASP A 384 9.15 21.97 11.58
N GLY A 385 9.80 23.08 11.23
CA GLY A 385 10.99 23.08 10.37
C GLY A 385 12.30 22.90 11.12
N SER A 386 12.30 22.81 12.45
CA SER A 386 13.48 22.89 13.29
C SER A 386 13.37 22.07 14.59
N ALA A 387 13.99 20.89 14.61
CA ALA A 387 14.07 19.98 15.77
C ALA A 387 14.75 20.55 17.04
N ALA A 388 15.20 21.81 16.99
CA ALA A 388 15.69 22.57 18.12
C ALA A 388 14.60 23.47 18.76
N VAL A 389 13.37 23.44 18.23
CA VAL A 389 12.24 24.28 18.62
C VAL A 389 11.04 23.38 18.88
N SER A 390 10.86 22.97 20.14
CA SER A 390 9.72 22.17 20.58
C SER A 390 9.60 22.20 22.11
N PRO A 391 8.45 21.78 22.70
CA PRO A 391 8.26 21.78 24.15
C PRO A 391 9.31 21.05 24.98
N ALA A 392 10.07 20.12 24.38
CA ALA A 392 11.15 19.41 25.04
C ALA A 392 12.52 20.09 24.89
N ALA A 393 12.66 21.05 23.98
CA ALA A 393 13.91 21.78 23.76
C ALA A 393 14.25 22.65 24.98
N SER A 394 15.55 22.90 25.16
CA SER A 394 16.03 23.83 26.17
C SER A 394 16.15 25.22 25.55
N GLU A 395 15.63 26.23 26.25
CA GLU A 395 15.76 27.60 25.82
C GLU A 395 17.23 28.03 25.76
N VAL A 396 17.62 28.73 24.70
CA VAL A 396 18.95 29.30 24.50
C VAL A 396 18.82 30.75 24.04
N CYS A 397 19.83 31.57 24.31
CA CYS A 397 19.88 32.99 23.97
C CYS A 397 20.05 33.26 22.46
N ASP A 398 19.07 32.89 21.64
CA ASP A 398 19.07 33.06 20.18
C ASP A 398 17.87 33.86 19.65
N SER A 399 17.00 34.34 20.54
CA SER A 399 15.77 35.08 20.22
C SER A 399 14.70 34.28 19.49
N VAL A 400 14.77 32.96 19.58
CA VAL A 400 13.71 32.01 19.25
C VAL A 400 13.15 31.47 20.56
N ASP A 401 11.83 31.29 20.64
CA ASP A 401 11.19 30.54 21.73
C ASP A 401 11.41 29.05 21.43
N ASN A 402 12.53 28.50 21.88
CA ASN A 402 12.92 27.12 21.55
C ASN A 402 12.01 26.12 22.26
N ASN A 403 11.56 26.41 23.47
CA ASN A 403 10.75 25.48 24.26
C ASN A 403 9.22 25.66 24.07
N CYS A 404 8.80 26.53 23.15
CA CYS A 404 7.41 26.80 22.81
C CYS A 404 6.50 27.15 24.01
N ASP A 405 7.05 27.73 25.08
CA ASP A 405 6.29 28.07 26.29
C ASP A 405 5.67 29.49 26.25
N GLY A 406 5.98 30.25 25.19
CA GLY A 406 5.51 31.60 24.94
C GLY A 406 6.39 32.69 25.54
N VAL A 407 7.55 32.38 26.14
CA VAL A 407 8.52 33.35 26.64
C VAL A 407 9.90 33.18 26.01
N THR A 408 10.29 34.12 25.14
CA THR A 408 11.61 34.10 24.50
C THR A 408 12.74 34.52 25.45
N ASP A 409 13.81 33.73 25.51
CA ASP A 409 15.12 33.98 26.10
C ASP A 409 15.13 34.26 27.63
N THR A 410 14.02 34.11 28.36
CA THR A 410 13.95 34.57 29.78
C THR A 410 14.50 33.58 30.80
N ASP A 411 14.44 32.30 30.50
CA ASP A 411 14.92 31.18 31.31
C ASP A 411 15.96 30.33 30.57
N ALA A 412 16.57 30.93 29.52
CA ALA A 412 17.61 30.31 28.71
C ALA A 412 18.72 29.67 29.56
N THR A 413 19.15 28.48 29.13
CA THR A 413 20.16 27.69 29.86
C THR A 413 21.56 28.29 29.77
N ASP A 414 21.82 29.17 28.79
CA ASP A 414 23.09 29.85 28.56
C ASP A 414 23.07 31.34 28.97
N LEU A 415 22.12 31.74 29.83
CA LEU A 415 22.09 33.06 30.45
C LEU A 415 23.44 33.41 31.09
N LYS A 416 23.90 34.64 30.84
CA LYS A 416 25.13 35.16 31.42
C LYS A 416 24.81 35.90 32.71
N THR A 417 25.66 35.69 33.72
CA THR A 417 25.63 36.51 34.94
C THR A 417 26.31 37.85 34.67
N TYR A 418 25.56 38.92 34.90
CA TYR A 418 26.05 40.29 34.96
C TYR A 418 25.96 40.80 36.39
N TYR A 419 26.83 41.75 36.73
CA TYR A 419 26.99 42.32 38.08
C TYR A 419 26.69 43.82 38.02
N ALA A 420 26.02 44.38 39.01
CA ALA A 420 25.67 45.81 39.01
C ALA A 420 26.92 46.68 38.95
N ASP A 421 26.84 47.80 38.22
CA ASP A 421 27.89 48.80 38.03
C ASP A 421 27.22 50.16 38.29
N ALA A 422 27.01 50.47 39.56
CA ALA A 422 26.16 51.57 40.00
C ALA A 422 26.88 52.93 40.01
N ASP A 423 28.19 52.95 40.18
CA ASP A 423 29.02 54.15 40.10
C ASP A 423 29.61 54.42 38.69
N GLY A 424 29.60 53.42 37.80
CA GLY A 424 29.97 53.56 36.40
C GLY A 424 31.47 53.42 36.10
N ASP A 425 32.25 52.79 36.97
CA ASP A 425 33.69 52.54 36.77
C ASP A 425 33.98 51.36 35.81
N GLY A 426 32.98 50.51 35.53
CA GLY A 426 33.09 49.32 34.69
C GLY A 426 33.55 48.06 35.43
N SER A 427 33.61 48.09 36.74
CA SER A 427 33.70 46.98 37.67
C SER A 427 32.29 46.60 38.12
N GLY A 428 32.12 45.40 38.69
CA GLY A 428 30.78 44.94 39.04
C GLY A 428 30.70 44.28 40.40
N ASP A 429 29.62 44.58 41.13
CA ASP A 429 29.35 44.09 42.48
C ASP A 429 29.03 42.59 42.49
N PRO A 430 29.86 41.73 43.10
CA PRO A 430 29.59 40.29 43.23
C PRO A 430 28.31 39.96 44.02
N SER A 431 27.77 40.90 44.79
CA SER A 431 26.60 40.74 45.65
C SER A 431 25.28 41.04 44.92
N VAL A 432 25.31 41.82 43.84
CA VAL A 432 24.13 42.19 43.04
C VAL A 432 24.28 41.65 41.63
N THR A 433 23.66 40.50 41.38
CA THR A 433 23.72 39.81 40.09
C THR A 433 22.40 39.86 39.32
N SER A 434 22.47 39.85 37.99
CA SER A 434 21.35 39.65 37.09
C SER A 434 21.72 38.62 36.01
N LEU A 435 20.81 37.70 35.68
CA LEU A 435 20.96 36.77 34.58
C LEU A 435 20.27 37.35 33.33
N ALA A 436 20.99 37.42 32.21
CA ALA A 436 20.45 37.91 30.94
C ALA A 436 21.25 37.37 29.75
N CYS A 437 20.63 37.36 28.56
CA CYS A 437 21.31 36.99 27.30
C CYS A 437 22.29 38.07 26.81
N SER A 438 21.91 39.33 27.04
CA SER A 438 22.71 40.51 26.73
C SER A 438 22.84 41.40 27.96
N ARG A 439 23.90 42.20 28.00
CA ARG A 439 24.26 43.04 29.15
C ARG A 439 23.12 44.01 29.49
N PRO A 440 22.45 43.87 30.66
CA PRO A 440 21.45 44.82 31.11
C PRO A 440 22.05 46.22 31.30
N THR A 441 21.20 47.25 31.27
CA THR A 441 21.65 48.62 31.57
C THR A 441 22.02 48.71 33.04
N GLY A 442 23.21 49.26 33.35
CA GLY A 442 23.73 49.38 34.72
C GLY A 442 24.37 48.11 35.28
N PHE A 443 24.73 47.15 34.41
CA PHE A 443 25.44 45.93 34.80
C PHE A 443 26.64 45.66 33.87
N ILE A 444 27.66 44.94 34.35
CA ILE A 444 28.88 44.52 33.62
C ILE A 444 29.18 43.02 33.78
N GLY A 445 30.00 42.45 32.91
CA GLY A 445 30.30 41.00 32.89
C GLY A 445 31.44 40.53 33.80
N ASN A 446 31.84 41.34 34.79
CA ASN A 446 32.94 41.05 35.71
C ASN A 446 32.51 41.33 37.16
N LYS A 447 33.22 40.76 38.13
CA LYS A 447 32.88 40.77 39.56
C LYS A 447 33.96 41.44 40.42
N LYS A 448 34.46 42.57 39.95
CA LYS A 448 35.68 43.20 40.45
C LYS A 448 35.44 44.32 41.45
N ASP A 449 34.20 44.62 41.79
CA ASP A 449 33.89 45.76 42.63
C ASP A 449 33.59 45.31 44.07
N CYS A 450 34.27 45.87 45.06
CA CYS A 450 33.97 45.62 46.47
C CYS A 450 33.21 46.76 47.16
N ASP A 451 33.06 47.92 46.51
CA ASP A 451 32.20 49.03 46.91
C ASP A 451 31.57 49.71 45.68
N ASP A 452 30.42 49.17 45.24
CA ASP A 452 29.62 49.60 44.07
C ASP A 452 29.05 51.04 44.18
N THR A 453 29.48 51.80 45.19
CA THR A 453 29.12 53.20 45.38
C THR A 453 30.29 54.16 45.17
N ASP A 454 31.52 53.64 44.98
CA ASP A 454 32.74 54.43 44.82
C ASP A 454 33.63 53.91 43.67
N ALA A 455 33.63 54.67 42.56
CA ALA A 455 34.38 54.35 41.35
C ALA A 455 35.92 54.30 41.51
N ALA A 456 36.44 54.61 42.71
CA ALA A 456 37.84 54.45 43.06
C ALA A 456 38.17 53.07 43.67
N ILE A 457 37.17 52.26 44.02
CA ILE A 457 37.33 51.01 44.77
C ILE A 457 36.96 49.81 43.88
N TYR A 458 37.96 49.13 43.34
CA TYR A 458 37.77 47.94 42.50
C TYR A 458 39.05 47.15 42.33
N THR A 459 38.96 45.87 41.94
CA THR A 459 40.12 45.00 41.74
C THR A 459 41.13 45.56 40.75
N GLY A 460 42.30 45.94 41.27
CA GLY A 460 43.39 46.57 40.50
C GLY A 460 43.32 48.09 40.44
N ALA A 461 42.53 48.73 41.29
CA ALA A 461 42.73 50.13 41.66
C ALA A 461 44.10 50.32 42.33
N THR A 462 44.48 51.56 42.59
CA THR A 462 45.73 51.87 43.30
C THR A 462 45.37 52.30 44.71
N GLU A 463 45.97 51.63 45.69
CA GLU A 463 45.84 52.01 47.11
C GLU A 463 46.21 53.48 47.33
N VAL A 464 45.40 54.13 48.16
CA VAL A 464 45.63 55.47 48.68
C VAL A 464 45.43 55.42 50.19
N CYS A 465 46.34 56.02 50.97
CA CYS A 465 46.25 56.01 52.45
C CYS A 465 44.97 56.68 52.99
N ASP A 466 43.85 55.96 52.99
CA ASP A 466 42.53 56.44 53.38
C ASP A 466 41.72 55.45 54.23
N ASP A 467 42.39 54.41 54.74
CA ASP A 467 41.81 53.31 55.53
C ASP A 467 40.78 52.47 54.73
N ALA A 468 40.69 52.62 53.40
CA ALA A 468 39.91 51.75 52.53
C ALA A 468 40.82 50.75 51.80
N ASP A 469 40.27 49.59 51.48
CA ASP A 469 40.88 48.60 50.58
C ASP A 469 40.43 49.00 49.16
N ASN A 470 41.24 49.81 48.47
CA ASN A 470 40.83 50.35 47.17
C ASN A 470 40.91 49.29 46.08
N ASP A 471 41.86 48.38 46.16
CA ASP A 471 42.12 47.36 45.14
C ASP A 471 41.44 46.00 45.41
N CYS A 472 40.62 45.94 46.47
CA CYS A 472 39.80 44.81 46.86
C CYS A 472 40.61 43.51 47.09
N ASP A 473 41.87 43.60 47.51
CA ASP A 473 42.74 42.45 47.78
C ASP A 473 42.67 41.95 49.24
N THR A 474 41.88 42.62 50.09
CA THR A 474 41.67 42.39 51.53
C THR A 474 42.77 42.90 52.44
N VAL A 475 43.83 43.47 51.88
CA VAL A 475 44.81 44.28 52.59
C VAL A 475 44.36 45.74 52.47
N ILE A 476 44.66 46.53 53.50
CA ILE A 476 44.33 47.95 53.52
C ILE A 476 45.67 48.69 53.48
N ASP A 477 45.79 49.65 52.56
CA ASP A 477 46.92 50.57 52.47
C ASP A 477 48.29 49.88 52.33
N GLU A 478 48.42 48.85 51.49
CA GLU A 478 49.71 48.23 51.20
C GLU A 478 50.53 49.00 50.14
N GLY A 479 51.85 48.72 50.09
CA GLY A 479 52.77 49.31 49.12
C GLY A 479 53.37 50.66 49.51
N PHE A 480 53.11 51.16 50.73
CA PHE A 480 53.71 52.37 51.29
C PHE A 480 54.92 52.02 52.18
N ASP A 481 56.08 51.73 51.58
CA ASP A 481 57.37 51.49 52.25
C ASP A 481 58.37 52.57 51.81
N ALA A 482 58.55 53.62 52.64
CA ALA A 482 59.28 54.82 52.27
C ALA A 482 60.81 54.71 52.48
N ASP A 483 61.27 53.87 53.40
CA ASP A 483 62.69 53.72 53.76
C ASP A 483 63.28 52.33 53.42
N GLY A 484 62.46 51.40 52.94
CA GLY A 484 62.87 50.15 52.30
C GLY A 484 63.13 49.02 53.28
N ASP A 485 62.57 49.07 54.47
CA ASP A 485 62.74 48.06 55.53
C ASP A 485 61.77 46.87 55.39
N SER A 486 60.85 46.93 54.41
CA SER A 486 59.78 45.94 54.15
C SER A 486 58.66 45.89 55.18
N ILE A 487 58.54 46.91 56.04
CA ILE A 487 57.40 47.16 56.92
C ILE A 487 56.61 48.33 56.35
N THR A 488 55.37 48.07 55.93
CA THR A 488 54.48 49.10 55.37
C THR A 488 53.60 49.68 56.48
N ASP A 489 53.98 50.81 57.07
CA ASP A 489 53.14 51.62 57.95
C ASP A 489 53.18 53.09 57.49
N CYS A 490 52.05 53.78 57.56
CA CYS A 490 51.89 55.16 57.15
C CYS A 490 52.70 56.19 57.99
N ASN A 491 53.51 55.78 59.00
CA ASN A 491 54.09 56.68 60.02
C ASN A 491 55.57 56.43 60.43
N GLU A 492 56.50 56.07 59.54
CA GLU A 492 57.90 55.89 59.95
C GLU A 492 58.73 57.21 60.00
N ILE A 493 59.44 57.46 61.12
CA ILE A 493 60.36 58.59 61.33
C ILE A 493 61.72 58.06 61.77
N SER A 494 62.78 58.38 61.02
CA SER A 494 64.17 57.98 61.33
C SER A 494 65.07 59.17 61.70
N TYR A 495 66.09 58.93 62.53
CA TYR A 495 67.04 59.92 63.06
C TYR A 495 68.48 59.66 62.62
N THR A 496 69.27 60.71 62.38
CA THR A 496 70.71 60.59 62.10
C THR A 496 71.52 60.72 63.39
N VAL A 497 72.16 59.65 63.83
CA VAL A 497 72.93 59.61 65.09
C VAL A 497 74.43 59.46 64.81
N VAL A 498 75.27 60.23 65.51
CA VAL A 498 76.73 60.17 65.42
C VAL A 498 77.33 59.85 66.79
N PHE A 499 78.08 58.76 66.86
CA PHE A 499 78.81 58.34 68.06
C PHE A 499 80.27 58.75 67.93
N TYR A 500 80.86 59.27 69.00
CA TYR A 500 82.25 59.70 69.09
C TYR A 500 82.92 59.04 70.29
N GLY A 501 84.18 58.63 70.17
CA GLY A 501 84.94 58.13 71.32
C GLY A 501 86.44 58.15 71.18
N THR A 502 87.12 58.06 72.32
CA THR A 502 88.56 57.80 72.45
C THR A 502 88.88 57.25 73.84
N GLY A 503 89.91 56.42 73.95
CA GLY A 503 90.36 55.78 75.19
C GLY A 503 91.88 55.72 75.28
N ASP A 504 92.43 55.40 76.46
CA ASP A 504 93.87 55.51 76.74
C ASP A 504 94.77 54.64 75.83
N ASP A 505 94.90 53.34 76.11
CA ASP A 505 95.73 52.43 75.31
C ASP A 505 94.93 51.77 74.18
N SER A 506 93.69 51.34 74.45
CA SER A 506 92.77 50.85 73.42
C SER A 506 91.31 50.93 73.84
N TRP A 507 90.42 51.06 72.87
CA TRP A 507 88.98 51.00 73.10
C TRP A 507 88.19 50.49 71.89
N ASP A 508 87.07 49.82 72.17
CA ASP A 508 86.11 49.31 71.20
C ASP A 508 84.69 49.78 71.59
N GLY A 509 83.95 50.36 70.65
CA GLY A 509 82.60 50.88 70.81
C GLY A 509 81.58 50.06 70.01
N TYR A 510 80.41 49.86 70.62
CA TYR A 510 79.31 49.05 70.12
C TYR A 510 78.01 49.85 70.16
N VAL A 511 77.19 49.75 69.12
CA VAL A 511 75.85 50.32 69.07
C VAL A 511 74.88 49.14 68.93
N ASP A 512 73.96 49.01 69.88
CA ASP A 512 72.97 47.91 69.96
C ASP A 512 73.61 46.53 69.71
N GLY A 513 74.62 46.19 70.52
CA GLY A 513 75.36 44.93 70.45
C GLY A 513 76.39 44.83 69.31
N SER A 514 76.25 45.65 68.26
CA SER A 514 77.07 45.58 67.05
C SER A 514 78.33 46.44 67.16
N TYR A 515 79.50 45.87 66.83
CA TYR A 515 80.74 46.63 66.78
C TYR A 515 80.62 47.79 65.79
N ALA A 516 80.90 49.00 66.24
CA ALA A 516 80.63 50.22 65.48
C ALA A 516 81.90 51.04 65.22
N LEU A 517 82.82 51.15 66.19
CA LEU A 517 84.05 51.94 66.09
C LEU A 517 85.09 51.51 67.15
N GLY A 518 86.37 51.85 67.00
CA GLY A 518 87.43 51.53 67.98
C GLY A 518 88.83 51.89 67.48
N ASP A 519 89.77 52.18 68.39
CA ASP A 519 91.18 52.51 68.07
C ASP A 519 92.14 52.23 69.25
N GLY A 520 93.45 52.31 69.00
CA GLY A 520 94.56 52.02 69.93
C GLY A 520 95.25 53.24 70.57
N GLY A 521 94.54 54.33 70.86
CA GLY A 521 95.13 55.44 71.61
C GLY A 521 94.28 56.70 71.80
N TRP A 522 94.60 57.49 72.84
CA TRP A 522 93.83 58.70 73.22
C TRP A 522 94.03 59.94 72.35
N SER A 523 94.98 59.92 71.40
CA SER A 523 95.33 61.08 70.57
C SER A 523 94.40 61.32 69.39
N THR A 524 93.57 60.35 69.05
CA THR A 524 92.64 60.33 67.90
C THR A 524 91.23 60.07 68.41
N VAL A 525 90.24 60.73 67.79
CA VAL A 525 88.82 60.49 68.05
C VAL A 525 88.25 59.79 66.83
N GLU A 526 87.64 58.63 67.05
CA GLU A 526 86.85 57.95 66.03
C GLU A 526 85.39 58.34 66.17
N SER A 527 84.69 58.32 65.04
CA SER A 527 83.25 58.53 65.01
C SER A 527 82.55 57.73 63.93
N VAL A 528 81.33 57.29 64.19
CA VAL A 528 80.46 56.62 63.21
C VAL A 528 79.11 57.32 63.15
N THR A 529 78.59 57.50 61.94
CA THR A 529 77.24 57.99 61.68
C THR A 529 76.34 56.82 61.32
N MET A 530 75.18 56.73 61.95
CA MET A 530 74.16 55.71 61.74
C MET A 530 72.79 56.36 61.61
N THR A 531 71.89 55.73 60.87
CA THR A 531 70.46 56.04 60.93
C THR A 531 69.84 55.07 61.93
N LEU A 532 69.12 55.60 62.90
CA LEU A 532 68.43 54.83 63.95
C LEU A 532 66.96 55.28 64.01
N ASP A 533 66.06 54.33 64.23
CA ASP A 533 64.61 54.57 64.24
C ASP A 533 64.15 55.14 65.58
N SER A 534 62.89 55.58 65.68
CA SER A 534 62.31 55.92 66.99
C SER A 534 62.32 54.67 67.90
N GLY A 535 62.82 54.80 69.14
CA GLY A 535 62.95 53.65 70.04
C GLY A 535 64.15 53.71 70.98
N ASP A 536 64.36 52.63 71.75
CA ASP A 536 65.46 52.51 72.71
C ASP A 536 66.73 52.00 72.04
N HIS A 537 67.88 52.63 72.35
CA HIS A 537 69.19 52.33 71.81
C HIS A 537 70.27 52.38 72.90
N THR A 538 71.40 51.72 72.66
CA THR A 538 72.54 51.63 73.57
C THR A 538 73.85 51.89 72.85
N PHE A 539 74.68 52.75 73.44
CA PHE A 539 76.10 52.88 73.10
C PHE A 539 76.97 52.32 74.22
N ALA A 540 77.74 51.28 73.91
CA ALA A 540 78.59 50.58 74.86
C ALA A 540 80.06 50.67 74.45
N ALA A 541 80.99 50.74 75.41
CA ALA A 541 82.42 50.83 75.12
C ALA A 541 83.27 49.98 76.07
N TYR A 542 84.19 49.21 75.50
CA TYR A 542 85.23 48.48 76.19
C TYR A 542 86.54 49.29 76.10
N VAL A 543 87.19 49.56 77.23
CA VAL A 543 88.40 50.38 77.27
C VAL A 543 89.46 49.69 78.14
N SER A 544 90.69 49.61 77.63
CA SER A 544 91.81 48.91 78.28
C SER A 544 92.96 49.87 78.56
N ASP A 545 93.57 49.74 79.74
CA ASP A 545 94.82 50.39 80.16
C ASP A 545 95.85 49.35 80.62
N THR A 546 97.02 49.37 79.99
CA THR A 546 98.11 48.41 80.10
C THR A 546 99.48 49.04 80.43
N GLY A 547 99.61 50.38 80.44
CA GLY A 547 100.91 51.02 80.16
C GLY A 547 101.41 52.15 81.06
N ALA A 548 100.59 52.81 81.87
CA ALA A 548 101.03 53.96 82.68
C ALA A 548 100.10 54.21 83.89
N ALA A 549 100.50 55.05 84.87
CA ALA A 549 99.70 55.33 86.07
C ALA A 549 98.44 56.20 85.82
N ILE A 550 97.93 56.21 84.60
CA ILE A 550 96.93 57.15 84.05
C ILE A 550 96.04 56.33 83.10
N ALA A 551 94.73 56.52 83.18
CA ALA A 551 93.73 55.74 82.44
C ALA A 551 92.45 56.56 82.25
N GLY A 552 91.82 56.53 81.07
CA GLY A 552 90.67 57.40 80.78
C GLY A 552 89.88 57.01 79.53
N PHE A 553 88.58 57.34 79.56
CA PHE A 553 87.65 57.24 78.44
C PHE A 553 86.93 58.57 78.22
N LEU A 554 86.65 58.89 76.96
CA LEU A 554 86.01 60.12 76.54
C LEU A 554 85.09 59.83 75.34
N ALA A 555 83.80 60.13 75.46
CA ALA A 555 82.83 59.88 74.40
C ALA A 555 81.69 60.90 74.35
N ALA A 556 81.03 60.97 73.19
CA ALA A 556 79.85 61.79 72.94
C ALA A 556 78.89 61.12 71.94
N VAL A 557 77.60 61.41 72.04
CA VAL A 557 76.56 61.00 71.08
C VAL A 557 75.78 62.23 70.63
N SER A 558 75.65 62.39 69.32
CA SER A 558 74.89 63.47 68.68
C SER A 558 73.70 62.91 67.93
N ILE A 559 72.51 63.46 68.14
CA ILE A 559 71.26 63.09 67.44
C ILE A 559 70.84 64.28 66.58
N ASP A 560 70.66 64.06 65.27
CA ASP A 560 70.37 65.08 64.24
C ASP A 560 71.28 66.31 64.32
N GLY A 561 72.58 66.06 64.51
CA GLY A 561 73.60 67.11 64.62
C GLY A 561 73.58 67.89 65.94
N THR A 562 72.73 67.54 66.90
CA THR A 562 72.74 68.07 68.27
C THR A 562 73.43 67.08 69.20
N VAL A 563 74.49 67.52 69.90
CA VAL A 563 75.15 66.71 70.93
C VAL A 563 74.19 66.52 72.10
N THR A 564 73.80 65.28 72.36
CA THR A 564 72.80 64.95 73.39
C THR A 564 73.45 64.36 74.63
N TYR A 565 74.45 63.48 74.46
CA TYR A 565 75.08 62.76 75.57
C TYR A 565 76.61 62.89 75.52
N VAL A 566 77.25 63.06 76.67
CA VAL A 566 78.72 63.12 76.79
C VAL A 566 79.20 62.50 78.08
N THR A 567 80.40 61.90 78.08
CA THR A 567 81.01 61.38 79.31
C THR A 567 81.27 62.53 80.30
N GLY A 568 80.91 62.33 81.58
CA GLY A 568 81.00 63.36 82.62
C GLY A 568 80.03 64.54 82.48
N GLY A 569 79.07 64.47 81.55
CA GLY A 569 78.00 65.45 81.36
C GLY A 569 76.61 64.81 81.44
N ALA A 570 75.71 65.18 80.53
CA ALA A 570 74.36 64.61 80.46
C ALA A 570 74.39 63.17 79.92
N GLY A 571 73.60 62.29 80.56
CA GLY A 571 73.52 60.86 80.28
C GLY A 571 73.86 60.02 81.51
N ASP A 572 73.09 58.96 81.74
CA ASP A 572 73.31 58.00 82.83
C ASP A 572 74.38 56.98 82.42
N TRP A 573 75.59 57.48 82.12
CA TRP A 573 76.73 56.60 81.85
C TRP A 573 76.99 55.72 83.07
N VAL A 574 77.04 54.42 82.85
CA VAL A 574 77.38 53.43 83.88
C VAL A 574 78.63 52.66 83.47
N MET A 575 79.36 52.15 84.45
CA MET A 575 80.57 51.38 84.24
C MET A 575 80.75 50.23 85.23
N VAL A 576 81.51 49.22 84.78
CA VAL A 576 82.03 48.14 85.63
C VAL A 576 83.48 47.82 85.25
N ASP A 577 84.29 47.48 86.26
CA ASP A 577 85.61 46.92 86.03
C ASP A 577 85.48 45.44 85.71
N ASN A 578 85.98 45.01 84.54
CA ASN A 578 85.97 43.62 84.10
C ASN A 578 84.62 42.89 84.23
N THR A 579 83.86 42.77 83.14
CA THR A 579 82.72 41.86 83.07
C THR A 579 83.07 40.57 82.33
N THR A 580 82.39 39.46 82.67
CA THR A 580 82.41 38.21 81.89
C THR A 580 81.10 37.98 81.13
N ALA A 581 80.14 38.91 81.22
CA ALA A 581 78.91 38.86 80.43
C ALA A 581 79.26 39.05 78.95
N SER A 582 78.68 38.23 78.06
CA SER A 582 78.95 38.29 76.62
C SER A 582 78.00 39.23 75.87
N ASP A 583 76.85 39.51 76.45
CA ASP A 583 75.72 40.32 75.98
C ASP A 583 75.74 41.76 76.53
N TRP A 584 76.81 42.15 77.21
CA TRP A 584 76.94 43.44 77.90
C TRP A 584 76.74 44.68 77.01
N ALA A 585 76.79 44.54 75.68
CA ALA A 585 76.63 45.62 74.71
C ALA A 585 75.24 45.69 74.06
N GLU A 586 74.38 44.69 74.26
CA GLU A 586 73.02 44.64 73.70
C GLU A 586 72.11 45.69 74.36
N VAL A 587 71.05 46.11 73.67
CA VAL A 587 70.13 47.16 74.17
C VAL A 587 69.39 46.76 75.45
N ASP A 588 69.08 45.47 75.60
CA ASP A 588 68.26 44.92 76.68
C ASP A 588 69.07 44.37 77.87
N PHE A 589 70.40 44.52 77.87
CA PHE A 589 71.24 44.08 78.99
C PHE A 589 70.95 44.91 80.26
N ASP A 590 70.82 44.24 81.41
CA ASP A 590 70.58 44.85 82.71
C ASP A 590 71.91 45.31 83.36
N ASP A 591 72.17 46.62 83.28
CA ASP A 591 73.32 47.28 83.91
C ASP A 591 72.96 48.01 85.22
N SER A 592 71.79 47.74 85.80
CA SER A 592 71.34 48.43 87.03
C SER A 592 72.28 48.25 88.24
N SER A 593 73.15 47.24 88.19
CA SER A 593 74.19 46.97 89.20
C SER A 593 75.52 47.67 88.94
N TRP A 594 75.69 48.30 87.76
CA TRP A 594 76.90 49.03 87.37
C TRP A 594 76.94 50.39 88.06
N THR A 595 78.13 50.96 88.17
CA THR A 595 78.34 52.21 88.93
C THR A 595 78.63 53.37 88.02
N THR A 596 78.24 54.59 88.41
CA THR A 596 78.58 55.80 87.64
C THR A 596 80.10 55.98 87.58
N PRO A 597 80.68 56.25 86.40
CA PRO A 597 82.12 56.41 86.26
C PRO A 597 82.61 57.69 86.95
N LEU A 598 83.81 57.64 87.53
CA LEU A 598 84.36 58.78 88.25
C LEU A 598 84.91 59.82 87.28
N LEU A 599 84.56 61.08 87.50
CA LEU A 599 85.17 62.20 86.79
C LEU A 599 86.63 62.37 87.20
N CYS A 600 87.53 62.08 86.28
CA CYS A 600 88.95 62.02 86.53
C CYS A 600 89.70 63.30 86.12
N ALA A 601 89.23 63.96 85.06
CA ALA A 601 89.60 65.35 84.74
C ALA A 601 88.59 66.03 83.81
N SER A 602 88.51 67.36 83.94
CA SER A 602 87.89 68.20 82.91
C SER A 602 88.75 68.18 81.63
N SER A 603 88.11 68.18 80.47
CA SER A 603 88.75 68.26 79.17
C SER A 603 89.50 69.58 78.92
N ASP A 604 89.15 70.66 79.64
CA ASP A 604 89.69 72.02 79.46
C ASP A 604 90.94 72.36 80.28
N VAL A 605 91.32 71.51 81.23
CA VAL A 605 92.55 71.69 82.01
C VAL A 605 93.66 70.80 81.45
N SER A 606 94.91 71.26 81.59
CA SER A 606 96.11 70.41 81.46
C SER A 606 96.05 69.33 82.55
N SER A 607 95.33 68.26 82.24
CA SER A 607 95.15 67.12 83.12
C SER A 607 96.38 66.20 83.05
N ARG A 608 96.40 65.13 83.85
CA ARG A 608 97.41 64.08 83.70
C ARG A 608 97.35 63.40 82.31
N TRP A 609 96.20 63.42 81.63
CA TRP A 609 95.98 62.95 80.26
C TRP A 609 96.35 64.00 79.18
N GLY A 610 96.88 65.16 79.58
CA GLY A 610 97.07 66.28 78.68
C GLY A 610 95.75 66.93 78.24
N THR A 611 95.78 67.50 77.04
CA THR A 611 94.67 68.24 76.42
C THR A 611 93.86 67.26 75.58
N ALA A 612 92.64 66.90 76.02
CA ALA A 612 91.68 66.11 75.23
C ALA A 612 91.58 66.56 73.76
N PRO A 613 91.35 65.63 72.80
CA PRO A 613 91.16 65.98 71.39
C PRO A 613 90.10 67.07 71.18
N ALA A 614 90.36 67.98 70.23
CA ALA A 614 89.53 69.17 70.02
C ALA A 614 88.08 68.83 69.64
N SER A 615 87.87 67.72 68.91
CA SER A 615 86.55 67.25 68.48
C SER A 615 85.63 66.94 69.66
N LEU A 616 86.09 66.18 70.66
CA LEU A 616 85.27 65.83 71.84
C LEU A 616 85.26 66.93 72.91
N ARG A 617 86.35 67.67 73.07
CA ARG A 617 86.40 68.86 73.96
C ARG A 617 85.35 69.89 73.54
N GLY A 618 85.23 70.16 72.24
CA GLY A 618 84.26 71.13 71.70
C GLY A 618 82.80 70.75 72.00
N LEU A 619 82.54 69.48 72.31
CA LEU A 619 81.21 68.95 72.65
C LEU A 619 80.97 68.89 74.17
N GLY A 620 81.98 69.23 75.00
CA GLY A 620 81.86 69.26 76.46
C GLY A 620 82.11 67.92 77.18
N ALA A 621 82.59 66.89 76.47
CA ALA A 621 82.94 65.61 77.08
C ALA A 621 84.11 65.75 78.07
N GLN A 622 84.10 64.94 79.13
CA GLN A 622 85.10 64.93 80.20
C GLN A 622 85.69 63.54 80.41
N TRP A 623 86.95 63.49 80.88
CA TRP A 623 87.66 62.24 81.10
C TRP A 623 87.08 61.49 82.30
N VAL A 624 86.53 60.31 82.04
CA VAL A 624 86.00 59.43 83.07
C VAL A 624 86.82 58.15 83.17
N TRP A 625 86.91 57.58 84.37
CA TRP A 625 87.54 56.28 84.61
C TRP A 625 87.00 55.63 85.88
N HIS A 626 87.61 54.52 86.28
CA HIS A 626 87.44 53.88 87.58
C HIS A 626 87.61 54.84 88.77
N GLN A 627 87.05 54.46 89.94
CA GLN A 627 86.99 55.23 91.20
C GLN A 627 88.33 55.79 91.73
N SER A 628 89.47 55.29 91.27
CA SER A 628 90.80 55.78 91.67
C SER A 628 91.51 56.62 90.61
N CYS A 629 90.96 56.72 89.39
CA CYS A 629 91.56 57.39 88.22
C CYS A 629 93.01 56.96 87.90
N THR A 630 93.43 55.81 88.43
CA THR A 630 94.82 55.29 88.41
C THR A 630 94.86 53.76 88.42
N ALA A 631 93.69 53.09 88.42
CA ALA A 631 93.62 51.64 88.38
C ALA A 631 93.89 51.16 86.95
N LEU A 632 94.86 50.24 86.82
CA LEU A 632 95.16 49.53 85.59
C LEU A 632 94.12 48.44 85.35
N GLY A 633 93.76 48.19 84.10
CA GLY A 633 92.84 47.12 83.72
C GLY A 633 91.80 47.54 82.68
N ASN A 634 90.78 46.70 82.53
CA ASN A 634 89.72 46.93 81.56
C ASN A 634 88.45 47.47 82.24
N SER A 635 87.86 48.48 81.62
CA SER A 635 86.59 49.09 82.02
C SER A 635 85.58 48.99 80.89
N PHE A 636 84.34 48.71 81.25
CA PHE A 636 83.21 48.65 80.33
C PHE A 636 82.25 49.79 80.66
N TYR A 637 81.77 50.50 79.65
CA TYR A 637 80.87 51.65 79.77
C TYR A 637 79.60 51.39 78.97
N ARG A 638 78.46 51.88 79.44
CA ARG A 638 77.20 51.89 78.71
C ARG A 638 76.47 53.21 78.87
N LEU A 639 75.75 53.58 77.82
CA LEU A 639 74.82 54.70 77.73
C LEU A 639 73.56 54.20 77.00
N ASN A 640 72.44 54.16 77.70
CA ASN A 640 71.14 53.87 77.09
C ASN A 640 70.40 55.20 76.82
N PHE A 641 69.74 55.31 75.67
CA PHE A 641 68.99 56.48 75.27
C PHE A 641 67.81 56.10 74.36
N SER A 642 66.81 56.97 74.26
CA SER A 642 65.62 56.73 73.42
C SER A 642 65.46 57.84 72.39
N LEU A 643 65.13 57.47 71.16
CA LEU A 643 64.78 58.36 70.07
C LEU A 643 63.25 58.56 70.04
N PRO A 644 62.75 59.81 69.98
CA PRO A 644 61.33 60.12 70.15
C PRO A 644 60.37 59.57 69.09
#